data_AF-F8CGA8-F1
#
_entry.id   AF-F8CGA8-F1
#
_cell.length_a   1.000
_cell.length_b   1.000
_cell.length_c   1.000
_cell.angle_alpha   90.00
_cell.angle_beta   90.00
_cell.angle_gamma   90.00
#
_symmetry.space_group_name_H-M   'P 1'
#
loop_
_entity.id
_entity.type
_entity.pdbx_description
1 polymer ?
#
loop_
_entity_poly.entity_id
_entity_poly.type
_entity_poly.pdbx_seq_one_letter_code
_entity_poly.pdbx_strand_id
1 'polypeptide(L)'
;MKVVNKLLEKLPDAVAGKVPDVKLQDEDIKVSLAQGTLTEEKLLPPKLAMHGITLSFEATGEATVRNFNSPGDVDENGIVGEPPAEGAESGPRPQLLLGSDVGWMRYQVAARVKAAVGTRLSFLASEQQTELSVTLSDYRAHPLGRNMREAARADLAELRLMQATDLAKLAPGDAVAWQARGALQSRLELNWADVFPANLSRLGFLRGSELLSLKVSAKASLSARVSLTDDYQLSFSRARPGRIQVAVRKVKSHEQTLSAGLGITVELLEPAAVKAQAGQLLEALLGPVLRELVKKGTTALEMMDGLVEKASKLKLDDHQKQVLGLVLERLGLDAQLADPANLPQAWADFKARVTEALENAVRSHIAEGFQYEYLRLAETSTLLDVVVEDVTAMRFHESLLKGNLVELLKWMKSLPAQQGEFELRDYLHATTLTRQQAYGFSLGLGSFELLKARNVHKQAWVVQENFQGARRMAFLGRRGYEDKLLGARGQWVVDLKADMARFAPTPVAADFGYGLHLMLWGRQKKLSRKDLHQAVDDAVVWGVLDAKDAASVLTVMQEDVGKHPIETRLELKMADDSFRALVPRIQTLDLPRFSRALARALPWSEQLPRASAEFRRAVYAPIWEAYLREVQEQGSLMLNDLSPARAAQIARWYFQKDPTVRDLGKDLQLIESEYRPGGGNFSFAEVISKNPHTLRRCRDFVSGMVRLRRAIDERKAPDELRTVFGELEGMWTTGFHLRAAGSLLADLAQSTPLGLAGVERTLTVRVADSEEQLVFSTTRGTGSTGAA
;
A
#
# COMPACT_ATOMS: atom_id res chain seq x y z
N MET A 1 14.42 10.83 44.59
CA MET A 1 13.35 11.81 44.90
C MET A 1 13.81 12.96 45.81
N LYS A 2 14.39 12.75 47.00
CA LYS A 2 14.79 13.87 47.90
C LYS A 2 15.78 14.89 47.30
N VAL A 3 16.66 14.48 46.38
CA VAL A 3 17.60 15.37 45.67
C VAL A 3 16.91 16.14 44.53
N VAL A 4 15.87 15.57 43.91
CA VAL A 4 15.09 16.20 42.84
C VAL A 4 14.24 17.34 43.41
N ASN A 5 13.64 17.14 44.59
CA ASN A 5 12.81 18.18 45.24
C ASN A 5 13.61 19.42 45.65
N LYS A 6 14.85 19.28 46.11
CA LYS A 6 15.71 20.43 46.49
C LYS A 6 16.25 21.24 45.31
N LEU A 7 16.30 20.67 44.11
CA LEU A 7 16.82 21.33 42.90
C LEU A 7 15.74 22.20 42.22
N LEU A 8 14.47 21.78 42.29
CA LEU A 8 13.33 22.52 41.74
C LEU A 8 12.96 23.79 42.55
N GLU A 9 13.34 23.88 43.83
CA GLU A 9 12.96 25.01 44.71
C GLU A 9 13.45 26.39 44.24
N LYS A 10 14.56 26.48 43.50
CA LYS A 10 15.13 27.76 43.02
C LYS A 10 14.85 28.05 41.54
N LEU A 11 14.31 27.07 40.81
CA LEU A 11 13.98 27.18 39.39
C LEU A 11 12.97 28.30 39.08
N PRO A 12 11.87 28.43 39.85
CA PRO A 12 10.83 29.41 39.55
C PRO A 12 11.35 30.83 39.54
N ASP A 13 12.24 31.18 40.48
CA ASP A 13 12.74 32.55 40.63
C ASP A 13 13.76 32.92 39.55
N ALA A 14 14.67 32.01 39.23
CA ALA A 14 15.70 32.22 38.21
C ALA A 14 15.12 32.29 36.79
N VAL A 15 14.08 31.49 36.53
CA VAL A 15 13.41 31.42 35.23
C VAL A 15 12.39 32.54 35.07
N ALA A 16 11.54 32.81 36.08
CA ALA A 16 10.56 33.89 36.00
C ALA A 16 11.22 35.26 35.85
N GLY A 17 12.44 35.45 36.37
CA GLY A 17 13.23 36.66 36.14
C GLY A 17 13.54 36.94 34.66
N LYS A 18 13.57 35.90 33.80
CA LYS A 18 13.77 36.03 32.34
C LYS A 18 12.46 36.26 31.58
N VAL A 19 11.30 36.07 32.22
CA VAL A 19 9.98 36.29 31.63
C VAL A 19 9.57 37.76 31.82
N PRO A 20 9.04 38.43 30.78
CA PRO A 20 8.55 39.81 30.88
C PRO A 20 7.48 39.98 31.97
N ASP A 21 7.47 41.16 32.60
CA ASP A 21 6.52 41.52 33.64
C ASP A 21 5.26 42.19 33.07
N VAL A 22 4.65 41.53 32.09
CA VAL A 22 3.48 42.05 31.36
C VAL A 22 2.35 41.02 31.38
N LYS A 23 1.14 41.43 30.98
CA LYS A 23 0.02 40.50 30.89
C LYS A 23 0.19 39.59 29.69
N LEU A 24 -0.37 38.38 29.77
CA LEU A 24 -0.27 37.37 28.74
C LEU A 24 -0.72 37.87 27.36
N GLN A 25 -1.72 38.73 27.29
CA GLN A 25 -2.25 39.31 26.04
C GLN A 25 -1.40 40.44 25.43
N ASP A 26 -0.48 41.03 26.20
CA ASP A 26 0.18 42.28 25.79
C ASP A 26 1.42 42.03 24.91
N GLU A 27 2.00 40.82 24.96
CA GLU A 27 3.25 40.48 24.25
C GLU A 27 3.32 38.98 23.89
N ASP A 28 3.84 38.66 22.70
CA ASP A 28 4.26 37.29 22.34
C ASP A 28 5.72 37.08 22.78
N ILE A 29 5.99 36.00 23.50
CA ILE A 29 7.27 35.69 24.10
C ILE A 29 7.78 34.33 23.60
N LYS A 30 9.06 34.30 23.25
CA LYS A 30 9.83 33.06 23.10
C LYS A 30 11.15 33.23 23.83
N VAL A 31 11.18 32.80 25.10
CA VAL A 31 12.33 32.96 25.99
C VAL A 31 13.10 31.65 26.07
N SER A 32 14.38 31.67 25.70
CA SER A 32 15.29 30.56 25.99
C SER A 32 15.74 30.65 27.45
N LEU A 33 15.40 29.62 28.22
CA LEU A 33 15.73 29.51 29.63
C LEU A 33 17.17 29.04 29.84
N ALA A 34 17.63 28.14 28.97
CA ALA A 34 18.95 27.54 29.00
C ALA A 34 19.31 26.94 27.65
N GLN A 35 20.58 27.05 27.28
CA GLN A 35 21.21 26.40 26.13
C GLN A 35 22.53 25.79 26.59
N GLY A 36 22.61 24.46 26.66
CA GLY A 36 23.79 23.75 27.15
C GLY A 36 23.48 22.71 28.22
N THR A 37 24.27 22.66 29.29
CA THR A 37 24.19 21.66 30.36
C THR A 37 22.98 21.86 31.27
N LEU A 38 21.79 21.43 30.82
CA LEU A 38 20.53 21.47 31.59
C LEU A 38 20.63 20.83 32.99
N THR A 39 21.53 19.84 33.15
CA THR A 39 21.82 19.18 34.43
C THR A 39 22.73 20.01 35.34
N GLU A 40 23.69 20.75 34.81
CA GLU A 40 24.54 21.68 35.58
C GLU A 40 23.77 22.94 35.97
N GLU A 41 22.90 23.42 35.09
CA GLU A 41 21.95 24.51 35.34
C GLU A 41 20.76 24.09 36.21
N LYS A 42 20.71 22.79 36.60
CA LYS A 42 19.73 22.22 37.54
C LYS A 42 18.27 22.29 37.07
N LEU A 43 18.04 22.42 35.76
CA LEU A 43 16.71 22.45 35.16
C LEU A 43 16.05 21.07 35.08
N LEU A 44 16.85 20.02 34.84
CA LEU A 44 16.38 18.64 34.83
C LEU A 44 17.21 17.77 35.79
N PRO A 45 16.60 16.74 36.39
CA PRO A 45 17.36 15.76 37.15
C PRO A 45 18.31 14.99 36.22
N PRO A 46 19.49 14.55 36.69
CA PRO A 46 20.44 13.79 35.87
C PRO A 46 19.86 12.44 35.40
N LYS A 47 18.86 11.93 36.12
CA LYS A 47 18.07 10.76 35.74
C LYS A 47 16.59 11.03 36.01
N LEU A 48 15.74 10.76 35.01
CA LEU A 48 14.29 10.75 35.15
C LEU A 48 13.79 9.32 34.98
N ALA A 49 13.11 8.81 36.00
CA ALA A 49 12.48 7.50 35.97
C ALA A 49 11.01 7.65 35.60
N MET A 50 10.57 6.96 34.55
CA MET A 50 9.20 6.95 34.04
C MET A 50 8.81 5.50 33.73
N HIS A 51 7.98 4.86 34.58
CA HIS A 51 7.38 3.53 34.33
C HIS A 51 8.36 2.48 33.74
N GLY A 52 9.47 2.23 34.44
CA GLY A 52 10.49 1.28 34.01
C GLY A 52 11.45 1.81 32.92
N ILE A 53 11.31 3.06 32.49
CA ILE A 53 12.26 3.78 31.64
C ILE A 53 13.10 4.68 32.55
N THR A 54 14.43 4.60 32.45
CA THR A 54 15.31 5.59 33.08
C THR A 54 16.04 6.36 31.99
N LEU A 55 15.69 7.63 31.85
CA LEU A 55 16.34 8.57 30.94
C LEU A 55 17.49 9.22 31.71
N SER A 56 18.71 9.11 31.19
CA SER A 56 19.82 9.94 31.65
C SER A 56 20.03 11.09 30.68
N PHE A 57 19.88 12.32 31.16
CA PHE A 57 20.04 13.51 30.33
C PHE A 57 21.52 13.84 30.20
N GLU A 58 21.97 13.99 28.96
CA GLU A 58 23.34 14.43 28.68
C GLU A 58 23.47 15.95 28.81
N ALA A 59 24.72 16.41 28.77
CA ALA A 59 25.17 17.78 28.95
C ALA A 59 24.65 18.80 27.93
N THR A 60 23.79 18.44 26.98
CA THR A 60 23.31 19.38 25.95
C THR A 60 21.81 19.26 25.74
N GLY A 61 21.10 20.32 26.07
CA GLY A 61 19.69 20.52 25.74
C GLY A 61 19.28 21.99 25.80
N GLU A 62 18.06 22.25 25.38
CA GLU A 62 17.45 23.57 25.36
C GLU A 62 16.15 23.54 26.17
N ALA A 63 15.97 24.54 27.02
CA ALA A 63 14.71 24.77 27.73
C ALA A 63 14.13 26.11 27.30
N THR A 64 12.85 26.16 26.97
CA THR A 64 12.19 27.37 26.44
C THR A 64 10.82 27.58 27.08
N VAL A 65 10.42 28.85 27.21
CA VAL A 65 9.05 29.26 27.52
C VAL A 65 8.49 30.02 26.32
N ARG A 66 7.28 29.65 25.90
CA ARG A 66 6.55 30.33 24.84
C ARG A 66 5.10 30.52 25.24
N ASN A 67 4.49 31.66 24.94
CA ASN A 67 3.04 31.82 25.09
C ASN A 67 2.31 31.66 23.75
N PHE A 68 1.01 31.42 23.86
CA PHE A 68 0.05 31.41 22.75
C PHE A 68 -1.20 32.16 23.22
N ASN A 69 -1.47 33.31 22.64
CA ASN A 69 -2.43 34.29 23.17
C ASN A 69 -3.29 34.95 22.08
N SER A 70 -3.01 34.72 20.80
CA SER A 70 -3.62 35.45 19.69
C SER A 70 -4.04 34.54 18.53
N PRO A 71 -5.12 34.87 17.79
CA PRO A 71 -5.45 34.20 16.52
C PRO A 71 -4.27 34.27 15.54
N GLY A 72 -4.04 33.19 14.79
CA GLY A 72 -2.88 33.03 13.92
C GLY A 72 -1.60 32.54 14.59
N ASP A 73 -1.55 32.41 15.93
CA ASP A 73 -0.41 31.81 16.61
C ASP A 73 -0.19 30.34 16.17
N VAL A 74 1.05 30.01 15.85
CA VAL A 74 1.43 28.65 15.39
C VAL A 74 2.29 27.96 16.45
N ASP A 75 1.70 26.96 17.12
CA ASP A 75 2.43 26.01 17.95
C ASP A 75 3.17 24.99 17.06
N GLU A 76 4.50 24.95 17.13
CA GLU A 76 5.30 24.01 16.35
C GLU A 76 4.99 22.54 16.68
N ASN A 77 4.45 22.29 17.87
CA ASN A 77 4.01 20.97 18.34
C ASN A 77 2.55 20.67 17.95
N GLY A 78 1.82 21.66 17.40
CA GLY A 78 0.42 21.55 16.97
C GLY A 78 -0.58 21.24 18.09
N ILE A 79 -0.24 21.42 19.37
CA ILE A 79 -1.14 21.14 20.49
C ILE A 79 -2.14 22.27 20.65
N VAL A 80 -1.66 23.51 20.60
CA VAL A 80 -2.45 24.74 20.59
C VAL A 80 -2.61 25.24 19.14
N GLY A 81 -3.80 25.70 18.77
CA GLY A 81 -4.01 26.31 17.46
C GLY A 81 -5.47 26.65 17.19
N GLU A 82 -5.75 27.09 15.98
CA GLU A 82 -7.12 27.39 15.55
C GLU A 82 -7.90 26.10 15.23
N PRO A 83 -9.23 26.11 15.37
CA PRO A 83 -10.04 24.98 14.93
C PRO A 83 -9.80 24.73 13.44
N PRO A 84 -9.65 23.45 13.03
CA PRO A 84 -9.47 23.11 11.63
C PRO A 84 -10.69 23.58 10.82
N ALA A 85 -10.45 24.09 9.60
CA ALA A 85 -11.52 24.49 8.69
C ALA A 85 -12.47 23.30 8.40
N GLU A 86 -13.77 23.57 8.29
CA GLU A 86 -14.77 22.54 7.97
C GLU A 86 -14.39 21.81 6.67
N GLY A 87 -14.30 20.48 6.73
CA GLY A 87 -13.96 19.64 5.57
C GLY A 87 -12.46 19.43 5.32
N ALA A 88 -11.57 19.95 6.17
CA ALA A 88 -10.13 19.62 6.09
C ALA A 88 -9.89 18.16 6.48
N GLU A 89 -9.65 17.29 5.49
CA GLU A 89 -9.34 15.86 5.70
C GLU A 89 -7.89 15.63 6.20
N SER A 90 -6.98 16.59 6.03
CA SER A 90 -5.57 16.42 6.40
C SER A 90 -4.98 17.68 7.04
N GLY A 91 -4.65 17.60 8.33
CA GLY A 91 -3.93 18.63 9.07
C GLY A 91 -3.81 18.26 10.56
N PRO A 92 -2.85 18.86 11.30
CA PRO A 92 -2.80 18.70 12.74
C PRO A 92 -4.08 19.30 13.35
N ARG A 93 -4.85 18.51 14.08
CA ARG A 93 -6.03 18.99 14.80
C ARG A 93 -5.62 19.41 16.20
N PRO A 94 -5.50 20.70 16.52
CA PRO A 94 -5.08 21.12 17.85
C PRO A 94 -6.04 20.58 18.91
N GLN A 95 -5.46 20.16 20.04
CA GLN A 95 -6.23 19.67 21.19
C GLN A 95 -6.75 20.83 22.04
N LEU A 96 -6.05 21.97 21.97
CA LEU A 96 -6.35 23.20 22.67
C LEU A 96 -6.62 24.29 21.62
N LEU A 97 -7.80 24.89 21.67
CA LEU A 97 -8.24 25.84 20.65
C LEU A 97 -8.00 27.27 21.11
N LEU A 98 -7.33 28.08 20.28
CA LEU A 98 -7.17 29.51 20.50
C LEU A 98 -8.55 30.19 20.61
N GLY A 99 -8.70 31.08 21.60
CA GLY A 99 -9.96 31.77 21.91
C GLY A 99 -9.72 33.20 22.41
N SER A 100 -10.79 33.90 22.79
CA SER A 100 -10.73 35.32 23.18
C SER A 100 -10.38 35.58 24.64
N ASP A 101 -10.43 34.56 25.50
CA ASP A 101 -10.44 34.74 26.96
C ASP A 101 -9.30 33.99 27.68
N VAL A 102 -8.69 33.01 27.01
CA VAL A 102 -7.67 32.11 27.55
C VAL A 102 -6.48 32.09 26.62
N GLY A 103 -5.27 32.18 27.20
CA GLY A 103 -4.02 31.90 26.52
C GLY A 103 -3.26 30.77 27.22
N TRP A 104 -2.17 30.32 26.62
CA TRP A 104 -1.36 29.22 27.14
C TRP A 104 0.08 29.64 27.34
N MET A 105 0.70 29.13 28.40
CA MET A 105 2.15 29.12 28.61
C MET A 105 2.65 27.71 28.34
N ARG A 106 3.57 27.55 27.39
CA ARG A 106 4.27 26.29 27.06
C ARG A 106 5.68 26.31 27.64
N TYR A 107 5.95 25.37 28.54
CA TYR A 107 7.28 25.09 29.08
C TYR A 107 7.82 23.86 28.37
N GLN A 108 8.88 24.03 27.59
CA GLN A 108 9.43 22.95 26.78
C GLN A 108 10.89 22.68 27.15
N VAL A 109 11.26 21.41 27.18
CA VAL A 109 12.64 20.96 27.28
C VAL A 109 12.95 19.95 26.19
N ALA A 110 13.95 20.25 25.36
CA ALA A 110 14.48 19.36 24.33
C ALA A 110 15.90 18.94 24.71
N ALA A 111 16.18 17.63 24.75
CA ALA A 111 17.48 17.13 25.18
C ALA A 111 17.83 15.80 24.49
N ARG A 112 19.14 15.50 24.46
CA ARG A 112 19.64 14.16 24.15
C ARG A 112 19.73 13.33 25.43
N VAL A 113 19.21 12.11 25.38
CA VAL A 113 19.17 11.19 26.52
C VAL A 113 19.80 9.86 26.18
N LYS A 114 20.56 9.29 27.12
CA LYS A 114 21.00 7.89 27.08
C LYS A 114 20.04 7.01 27.87
N ALA A 115 19.60 5.93 27.24
CA ALA A 115 18.83 4.88 27.91
C ALA A 115 19.76 3.99 28.75
N ALA A 116 19.35 3.67 29.99
CA ALA A 116 20.15 2.80 30.84
C ALA A 116 20.19 1.34 30.31
N VAL A 117 21.37 0.73 30.34
CA VAL A 117 21.60 -0.68 29.96
C VAL A 117 20.82 -1.61 30.90
N GLY A 118 19.95 -2.46 30.34
CA GLY A 118 19.22 -3.50 31.08
C GLY A 118 17.69 -3.41 31.00
N THR A 119 17.14 -2.25 30.61
CA THR A 119 15.72 -2.12 30.28
C THR A 119 15.51 -2.41 28.80
N ARG A 120 14.81 -3.52 28.48
CA ARG A 120 14.31 -3.80 27.12
C ARG A 120 13.27 -2.73 26.76
N LEU A 121 13.74 -1.62 26.20
CA LEU A 121 12.89 -0.53 25.72
C LEU A 121 12.47 -0.89 24.30
N SER A 122 11.47 -1.75 24.16
CA SER A 122 10.87 -2.13 22.88
C SER A 122 10.37 -0.94 22.06
N PHE A 123 10.25 0.24 22.68
CA PHE A 123 9.88 1.50 22.06
C PHE A 123 11.04 2.30 21.47
N LEU A 124 12.29 2.16 21.93
CA LEU A 124 13.39 3.04 21.49
C LEU A 124 14.19 2.32 20.40
N ALA A 125 14.47 3.04 19.31
CA ALA A 125 15.00 2.47 18.07
C ALA A 125 16.34 1.71 18.29
N SER A 126 16.25 0.38 18.32
CA SER A 126 17.36 -0.59 18.39
C SER A 126 18.09 -0.72 19.73
N GLU A 127 18.45 -1.96 20.07
CA GLU A 127 19.38 -2.31 21.16
C GLU A 127 20.81 -1.72 20.97
N GLN A 128 21.06 -1.01 19.86
CA GLN A 128 22.37 -0.49 19.47
C GLN A 128 22.47 1.05 19.44
N GLN A 129 21.37 1.81 19.48
CA GLN A 129 21.43 3.28 19.60
C GLN A 129 21.37 3.70 21.06
N THR A 130 22.48 4.25 21.55
CA THR A 130 22.63 4.69 22.94
C THR A 130 22.13 6.11 23.20
N GLU A 131 21.78 6.90 22.18
CA GLU A 131 21.39 8.32 22.29
C GLU A 131 20.07 8.61 21.57
N LEU A 132 19.16 9.29 22.25
CA LEU A 132 17.81 9.62 21.78
C LEU A 132 17.53 11.11 21.94
N SER A 133 16.94 11.75 20.94
CA SER A 133 16.39 13.10 21.09
C SER A 133 14.97 13.02 21.65
N VAL A 134 14.72 13.77 22.71
CA VAL A 134 13.43 13.83 23.41
C VAL A 134 13.02 15.27 23.63
N THR A 135 11.74 15.56 23.43
CA THR A 135 11.12 16.83 23.78
C THR A 135 9.94 16.60 24.73
N LEU A 136 9.98 17.28 25.87
CA LEU A 136 8.88 17.35 26.83
C LEU A 136 8.24 18.73 26.76
N SER A 137 6.92 18.81 26.82
CA SER A 137 6.20 20.09 26.83
C SER A 137 5.06 20.05 27.83
N ASP A 138 4.97 21.10 28.66
CA ASP A 138 3.88 21.33 29.60
C ASP A 138 3.13 22.60 29.19
N TYR A 139 1.83 22.49 28.94
CA TYR A 139 0.94 23.57 28.51
C TYR A 139 -0.03 23.92 29.64
N ARG A 140 0.02 25.18 30.07
CA ARG A 140 -0.78 25.71 31.18
C ARG A 140 -1.72 26.79 30.66
N ALA A 141 -3.02 26.59 30.87
CA ALA A 141 -4.03 27.58 30.52
C ALA A 141 -4.06 28.70 31.57
N HIS A 142 -4.08 29.95 31.10
CA HIS A 142 -4.19 31.14 31.94
C HIS A 142 -5.17 32.14 31.34
N PRO A 143 -5.89 32.92 32.18
CA PRO A 143 -6.62 34.08 31.70
C PRO A 143 -5.68 35.06 30.99
N LEU A 144 -6.12 35.65 29.88
CA LEU A 144 -5.31 36.61 29.10
C LEU A 144 -4.80 37.82 29.89
N GLY A 145 -5.53 38.23 30.94
CA GLY A 145 -5.14 39.31 31.84
C GLY A 145 -4.11 38.92 32.91
N ARG A 146 -3.72 37.63 33.01
CA ARG A 146 -2.74 37.13 33.99
C ARG A 146 -1.34 37.65 33.65
N ASN A 147 -0.60 38.08 34.67
CA ASN A 147 0.81 38.45 34.50
C ASN A 147 1.66 37.21 34.17
N MET A 148 2.48 37.28 33.12
CA MET A 148 3.25 36.14 32.62
C MET A 148 4.34 35.68 33.58
N ARG A 149 5.05 36.62 34.23
CA ARG A 149 6.10 36.29 35.20
C ARG A 149 5.54 35.59 36.42
N GLU A 150 4.42 36.08 36.95
CA GLU A 150 3.73 35.43 38.06
C GLU A 150 3.20 34.04 37.68
N ALA A 151 2.64 33.91 36.48
CA ALA A 151 2.20 32.62 35.94
C ALA A 151 3.37 31.63 35.81
N ALA A 152 4.50 32.06 35.23
CA ALA A 152 5.70 31.25 35.10
C ALA A 152 6.24 30.76 36.44
N ARG A 153 6.28 31.64 37.45
CA ARG A 153 6.71 31.25 38.80
C ARG A 153 5.79 30.18 39.41
N ALA A 154 4.48 30.34 39.27
CA ALA A 154 3.51 29.37 39.79
C ALA A 154 3.60 28.03 39.05
N ASP A 155 3.65 28.06 37.72
CA ASP A 155 3.67 26.87 36.88
C ASP A 155 4.93 26.03 37.09
N LEU A 156 6.10 26.67 37.17
CA LEU A 156 7.39 25.98 37.35
C LEU A 156 7.55 25.35 38.74
N ALA A 157 6.82 25.84 39.74
CA ALA A 157 6.78 25.21 41.06
C ALA A 157 6.08 23.83 41.02
N GLU A 158 5.21 23.61 40.02
CA GLU A 158 4.42 22.38 39.85
C GLU A 158 4.59 21.77 38.44
N LEU A 159 5.81 21.82 37.89
CA LEU A 159 6.08 21.34 36.52
C LEU A 159 5.67 19.88 36.33
N ARG A 160 4.96 19.58 35.23
CA ARG A 160 4.51 18.23 34.86
C ARG A 160 5.47 17.58 33.87
N LEU A 161 5.90 16.35 34.14
CA LEU A 161 6.90 15.61 33.37
C LEU A 161 6.33 14.29 32.82
N MET A 162 5.06 14.30 32.40
CA MET A 162 4.38 13.12 31.82
C MET A 162 4.38 11.89 32.74
N GLN A 163 4.35 12.07 34.07
CA GLN A 163 4.10 10.96 35.00
C GLN A 163 2.59 10.68 35.09
N ALA A 164 2.21 9.47 35.49
CA ALA A 164 0.79 9.13 35.66
C ALA A 164 0.10 10.04 36.70
N THR A 165 0.85 10.44 37.74
CA THR A 165 0.41 11.43 38.74
C THR A 165 0.28 12.83 38.18
N ASP A 166 0.95 13.17 37.07
CA ASP A 166 0.84 14.47 36.42
C ASP A 166 -0.43 14.56 35.57
N LEU A 167 -0.90 13.45 34.99
CA LEU A 167 -2.20 13.39 34.29
C LEU A 167 -3.36 13.74 35.24
N ALA A 168 -3.26 13.32 36.50
CA ALA A 168 -4.23 13.68 37.54
C ALA A 168 -4.25 15.20 37.83
N LYS A 169 -3.13 15.89 37.60
CA LYS A 169 -2.95 17.34 37.84
C LYS A 169 -3.25 18.20 36.61
N LEU A 170 -3.66 17.61 35.48
CA LEU A 170 -4.11 18.39 34.33
C LEU A 170 -5.39 19.14 34.70
N ALA A 171 -5.38 20.47 34.68
CA ALA A 171 -6.60 21.26 34.80
C ALA A 171 -7.33 21.33 33.44
N PRO A 172 -8.63 21.68 33.40
CA PRO A 172 -9.30 21.97 32.14
C PRO A 172 -8.55 23.05 31.34
N GLY A 173 -8.25 22.77 30.08
CA GLY A 173 -7.45 23.62 29.19
C GLY A 173 -5.94 23.32 29.18
N ASP A 174 -5.46 22.44 30.06
CA ASP A 174 -4.05 22.05 30.11
C ASP A 174 -3.72 20.86 29.19
N ALA A 175 -2.46 20.77 28.81
CA ALA A 175 -1.91 19.60 28.13
C ALA A 175 -0.47 19.30 28.53
N VAL A 176 -0.06 18.06 28.34
CA VAL A 176 1.35 17.65 28.38
C VAL A 176 1.64 16.85 27.12
N ALA A 177 2.84 17.02 26.56
CA ALA A 177 3.27 16.32 25.37
C ALA A 177 4.69 15.77 25.52
N TRP A 178 4.90 14.62 24.90
CA TRP A 178 6.16 13.90 24.80
C TRP A 178 6.45 13.63 23.33
N GLN A 179 7.61 14.05 22.85
CA GLN A 179 8.11 13.71 21.52
C GLN A 179 9.38 12.90 21.67
N ALA A 180 9.46 11.78 20.95
CA ALA A 180 10.66 10.97 20.89
C ALA A 180 10.66 10.12 19.62
N ARG A 181 11.87 9.74 19.19
CA ARG A 181 12.04 8.64 18.26
C ARG A 181 11.62 7.34 18.94
N GLY A 182 10.69 6.63 18.33
CA GLY A 182 10.33 5.32 18.84
C GLY A 182 9.61 4.43 17.86
N ALA A 183 9.30 3.23 18.32
CA ALA A 183 8.62 2.18 17.58
C ALA A 183 7.12 2.22 17.90
N LEU A 184 6.31 2.69 16.96
CA LEU A 184 4.86 2.62 17.05
C LEU A 184 4.40 1.21 16.69
N GLN A 185 3.73 0.54 17.61
CA GLN A 185 3.20 -0.81 17.40
C GLN A 185 1.69 -0.78 17.18
N SER A 186 1.25 -1.42 16.10
CA SER A 186 -0.16 -1.64 15.78
C SER A 186 -0.41 -3.10 15.42
N ARG A 187 -1.64 -3.57 15.66
CA ARG A 187 -2.11 -4.89 15.23
C ARG A 187 -2.91 -4.74 13.96
N LEU A 188 -2.49 -5.45 12.91
CA LEU A 188 -3.22 -5.60 11.68
C LEU A 188 -3.92 -6.96 11.66
N GLU A 189 -5.17 -6.96 11.20
CA GLU A 189 -5.93 -8.15 10.89
C GLU A 189 -6.19 -8.14 9.39
N LEU A 190 -5.72 -9.17 8.73
CA LEU A 190 -5.75 -9.31 7.28
C LEU A 190 -6.52 -10.56 6.92
N ASN A 191 -7.10 -10.59 5.74
CA ASN A 191 -7.72 -11.80 5.22
C ASN A 191 -6.74 -12.57 4.35
N TRP A 192 -6.67 -13.88 4.52
CA TRP A 192 -5.86 -14.75 3.64
C TRP A 192 -6.28 -14.64 2.18
N ALA A 193 -7.56 -14.39 1.93
CA ALA A 193 -8.10 -14.10 0.61
C ALA A 193 -7.33 -13.03 -0.16
N ASP A 194 -6.71 -12.10 0.56
CA ASP A 194 -6.12 -10.92 -0.03
C ASP A 194 -4.60 -10.93 0.03
N VAL A 195 -4.02 -11.55 1.05
CA VAL A 195 -2.56 -11.69 1.21
C VAL A 195 -2.02 -12.76 0.27
N PHE A 196 -2.74 -13.86 0.08
CA PHE A 196 -2.22 -15.02 -0.61
C PHE A 196 -2.03 -14.83 -2.13
N PRO A 197 -3.02 -14.28 -2.89
CA PRO A 197 -2.88 -14.06 -4.33
C PRO A 197 -1.72 -13.13 -4.68
N ALA A 198 -1.48 -12.14 -3.82
CA ALA A 198 -0.49 -11.09 -4.05
C ALA A 198 0.97 -11.55 -3.93
N ASN A 199 1.17 -12.81 -3.55
CA ASN A 199 2.47 -13.35 -3.18
C ASN A 199 2.85 -14.60 -3.98
N LEU A 200 1.97 -15.06 -4.89
CA LEU A 200 2.22 -16.25 -5.71
C LEU A 200 3.41 -16.07 -6.66
N SER A 201 3.64 -14.85 -7.18
CA SER A 201 4.81 -14.55 -8.03
C SER A 201 6.14 -14.71 -7.29
N ARG A 202 6.15 -14.54 -5.96
CA ARG A 202 7.34 -14.73 -5.11
C ARG A 202 7.72 -16.21 -4.94
N LEU A 203 6.88 -17.13 -5.38
CA LEU A 203 7.18 -18.57 -5.51
C LEU A 203 7.84 -18.89 -6.86
N GLY A 204 8.66 -17.96 -7.39
CA GLY A 204 9.29 -18.07 -8.71
C GLY A 204 10.30 -19.21 -8.89
N PHE A 205 10.51 -20.04 -7.86
CA PHE A 205 11.28 -21.28 -7.94
C PHE A 205 10.48 -22.47 -8.48
N LEU A 206 9.15 -22.37 -8.53
CA LEU A 206 8.31 -23.38 -9.16
C LEU A 206 8.56 -23.39 -10.68
N ARG A 207 8.72 -24.59 -11.26
CA ARG A 207 8.89 -24.75 -12.71
C ARG A 207 7.55 -25.07 -13.35
N GLY A 208 7.24 -24.38 -14.44
CA GLY A 208 6.00 -24.58 -15.20
C GLY A 208 5.13 -23.33 -15.25
N SER A 209 4.26 -23.28 -16.27
CA SER A 209 3.37 -22.15 -16.55
C SER A 209 1.90 -22.49 -16.26
N GLU A 210 1.65 -23.47 -15.39
CA GLU A 210 0.31 -24.00 -15.19
C GLU A 210 -0.56 -23.17 -14.24
N LEU A 211 -1.87 -23.24 -14.49
CA LEU A 211 -2.89 -22.59 -13.68
C LEU A 211 -2.88 -23.11 -12.24
N LEU A 212 -2.60 -22.22 -11.29
CA LEU A 212 -2.88 -22.46 -9.86
C LEU A 212 -4.30 -22.03 -9.57
N SER A 213 -5.15 -22.98 -9.15
CA SER A 213 -6.51 -22.74 -8.68
C SER A 213 -6.53 -22.92 -7.17
N LEU A 214 -6.66 -21.82 -6.45
CA LEU A 214 -6.63 -21.80 -4.99
C LEU A 214 -7.99 -21.42 -4.45
N LYS A 215 -8.50 -22.27 -3.55
CA LYS A 215 -9.73 -22.01 -2.82
C LYS A 215 -9.36 -21.42 -1.47
N VAL A 216 -9.56 -20.13 -1.31
CA VAL A 216 -9.20 -19.42 -0.06
C VAL A 216 -10.47 -19.05 0.68
N SER A 217 -10.51 -19.36 1.97
CA SER A 217 -11.61 -18.92 2.83
C SER A 217 -11.51 -17.42 3.09
N ALA A 218 -12.56 -16.68 2.75
CA ALA A 218 -12.75 -15.26 3.03
C ALA A 218 -13.02 -14.98 4.53
N LYS A 219 -13.04 -15.99 5.41
CA LYS A 219 -13.05 -15.79 6.87
C LYS A 219 -11.72 -16.07 7.53
N ALA A 220 -10.80 -16.75 6.83
CA ALA A 220 -9.49 -17.04 7.38
C ALA A 220 -8.72 -15.73 7.52
N SER A 221 -8.48 -15.32 8.75
CA SER A 221 -7.69 -14.13 9.05
C SER A 221 -6.25 -14.48 9.37
N LEU A 222 -5.39 -13.48 9.20
CA LEU A 222 -4.01 -13.45 9.66
C LEU A 222 -3.86 -12.21 10.53
N SER A 223 -3.48 -12.42 11.77
CA SER A 223 -3.10 -11.34 12.67
C SER A 223 -1.59 -11.10 12.60
N ALA A 224 -1.19 -9.85 12.40
CA ALA A 224 0.21 -9.43 12.45
C ALA A 224 0.38 -8.21 13.35
N ARG A 225 1.49 -8.14 14.07
CA ARG A 225 1.95 -6.92 14.74
C ARG A 225 2.92 -6.22 13.80
N VAL A 226 2.63 -4.97 13.46
CA VAL A 226 3.53 -4.12 12.70
C VAL A 226 4.11 -3.09 13.65
N SER A 227 5.42 -2.98 13.64
CA SER A 227 6.16 -1.97 14.38
C SER A 227 6.83 -1.05 13.37
N LEU A 228 6.64 0.25 13.53
CA LEU A 228 7.23 1.28 12.70
C LEU A 228 8.09 2.18 13.56
N THR A 229 9.35 2.35 13.19
CA THR A 229 10.24 3.31 13.85
C THR A 229 10.23 4.65 13.13
N ASP A 230 9.76 5.69 13.81
CA ASP A 230 9.80 7.09 13.37
C ASP A 230 9.75 8.05 14.59
N ASP A 231 9.72 9.36 14.35
CA ASP A 231 9.51 10.37 15.39
C ASP A 231 8.01 10.62 15.61
N TYR A 232 7.57 10.49 16.87
CA TYR A 232 6.17 10.64 17.26
C TYR A 232 6.00 11.60 18.43
N GLN A 233 4.83 12.22 18.48
CA GLN A 233 4.33 12.95 19.63
C GLN A 233 3.17 12.19 20.28
N LEU A 234 3.26 11.95 21.58
CA LEU A 234 2.14 11.57 22.44
C LEU A 234 1.74 12.79 23.26
N SER A 235 0.45 13.11 23.30
CA SER A 235 -0.06 14.19 24.13
C SER A 235 -1.33 13.80 24.88
N PHE A 236 -1.43 14.31 26.11
CA PHE A 236 -2.61 14.23 26.94
C PHE A 236 -3.10 15.65 27.20
N SER A 237 -4.35 15.94 26.83
CA SER A 237 -5.00 17.21 27.17
C SER A 237 -6.29 16.97 27.91
N ARG A 238 -6.69 17.94 28.75
CA ARG A 238 -7.97 17.90 29.43
C ARG A 238 -8.84 19.04 28.93
N ALA A 239 -9.70 18.78 27.95
CA ALA A 239 -10.64 19.81 27.48
C ALA A 239 -11.77 20.07 28.48
N ARG A 240 -12.20 19.03 29.22
CA ARG A 240 -13.30 19.11 30.20
C ARG A 240 -13.00 18.24 31.43
N PRO A 241 -13.60 18.53 32.61
CA PRO A 241 -13.40 17.72 33.80
C PRO A 241 -13.71 16.23 33.58
N GLY A 242 -12.86 15.34 34.11
CA GLY A 242 -13.05 13.87 34.08
C GLY A 242 -12.80 13.18 32.73
N ARG A 243 -12.41 13.93 31.69
CA ARG A 243 -12.12 13.40 30.36
C ARG A 243 -10.73 13.85 29.89
N ILE A 244 -9.91 12.90 29.47
CA ILE A 244 -8.59 13.15 28.89
C ILE A 244 -8.64 12.79 27.41
N GLN A 245 -8.24 13.74 26.58
CA GLN A 245 -7.98 13.52 25.16
C GLN A 245 -6.53 13.04 25.00
N VAL A 246 -6.37 11.86 24.42
CA VAL A 246 -5.09 11.24 24.08
C VAL A 246 -4.90 11.37 22.58
N ALA A 247 -3.81 12.02 22.17
CA ALA A 247 -3.44 12.09 20.77
C ALA A 247 -2.04 11.51 20.54
N VAL A 248 -1.90 10.79 19.43
CA VAL A 248 -0.61 10.33 18.90
C VAL A 248 -0.47 10.88 17.50
N ARG A 249 0.64 11.56 17.23
CA ARG A 249 0.88 12.25 15.96
C ARG A 249 2.26 11.95 15.42
N LYS A 250 2.36 12.02 14.10
CA LYS A 250 3.67 12.15 13.45
C LYS A 250 4.21 13.56 13.71
N VAL A 251 5.53 13.68 13.81
CA VAL A 251 6.21 14.98 13.90
C VAL A 251 7.31 15.07 12.86
N LYS A 252 7.84 16.28 12.68
CA LYS A 252 9.01 16.52 11.83
C LYS A 252 10.18 15.66 12.33
N SER A 253 10.86 14.97 11.42
CA SER A 253 11.90 14.03 11.82
C SER A 253 13.14 14.74 12.35
N HIS A 254 13.67 14.26 13.48
CA HIS A 254 14.90 14.73 14.11
C HIS A 254 16.13 13.96 13.61
N GLU A 255 15.99 13.15 12.54
CA GLU A 255 17.09 12.37 11.97
C GLU A 255 18.26 13.24 11.48
N GLN A 256 19.47 12.91 11.96
CA GLN A 256 20.72 13.51 11.46
C GLN A 256 21.40 12.65 10.39
N THR A 257 20.93 11.42 10.14
CA THR A 257 21.57 10.46 9.23
C THR A 257 20.81 10.34 7.92
N LEU A 258 21.46 10.68 6.82
CA LEU A 258 20.90 10.60 5.46
C LEU A 258 20.49 9.17 5.07
N SER A 259 21.08 8.14 5.70
CA SER A 259 20.84 6.74 5.37
C SER A 259 19.74 6.06 6.21
N ALA A 260 19.18 6.73 7.21
CA ALA A 260 18.11 6.15 8.02
C ALA A 260 16.82 6.03 7.18
N GLY A 261 16.27 4.81 7.15
CA GLY A 261 15.00 4.50 6.50
C GLY A 261 13.93 4.18 7.54
N LEU A 262 12.69 3.98 7.08
CA LEU A 262 11.63 3.50 7.96
C LEU A 262 11.98 2.10 8.49
N GLY A 263 12.09 1.97 9.81
CA GLY A 263 12.33 0.69 10.47
C GLY A 263 11.01 -0.06 10.64
N ILE A 264 10.49 -0.65 9.56
CA ILE A 264 9.28 -1.47 9.60
C ILE A 264 9.65 -2.91 9.91
N THR A 265 9.10 -3.43 11.00
CA THR A 265 9.20 -4.85 11.35
C THR A 265 7.81 -5.44 11.46
N VAL A 266 7.60 -6.60 10.85
CA VAL A 266 6.33 -7.33 10.89
C VAL A 266 6.55 -8.61 11.67
N GLU A 267 5.73 -8.85 12.69
CA GLU A 267 5.66 -10.08 13.48
C GLU A 267 4.31 -10.76 13.24
N LEU A 268 4.33 -11.99 12.72
CA LEU A 268 3.10 -12.77 12.56
C LEU A 268 2.67 -13.35 13.91
N LEU A 269 1.45 -13.05 14.33
CA LEU A 269 0.93 -13.49 15.64
C LEU A 269 0.41 -14.93 15.60
N GLU A 270 0.16 -15.48 14.40
CA GLU A 270 -0.39 -16.81 14.18
C GLU A 270 0.44 -17.63 13.17
N PRO A 271 1.67 -18.07 13.52
CA PRO A 271 2.53 -18.82 12.59
C PRO A 271 1.90 -20.13 12.09
N ALA A 272 1.02 -20.74 12.88
CA ALA A 272 0.29 -21.95 12.49
C ALA A 272 -0.67 -21.70 11.31
N ALA A 273 -1.26 -20.51 11.19
CA ALA A 273 -2.12 -20.16 10.07
C ALA A 273 -1.33 -20.13 8.75
N VAL A 274 -0.10 -19.62 8.78
CA VAL A 274 0.81 -19.62 7.62
C VAL A 274 1.13 -21.04 7.17
N LYS A 275 1.42 -21.93 8.12
CA LYS A 275 1.69 -23.35 7.83
C LYS A 275 0.49 -24.06 7.21
N ALA A 276 -0.72 -23.82 7.71
CA ALA A 276 -1.94 -24.37 7.15
C ALA A 276 -2.15 -23.93 5.70
N GLN A 277 -1.87 -22.65 5.40
CA GLN A 277 -1.97 -22.10 4.05
C GLN A 277 -0.87 -22.59 3.12
N ALA A 278 0.35 -22.79 3.63
CA ALA A 278 1.40 -23.48 2.88
C ALA A 278 0.99 -24.92 2.52
N GLY A 279 0.27 -25.61 3.42
CA GLY A 279 -0.35 -26.90 3.09
C GLY A 279 -1.34 -26.81 1.93
N GLN A 280 -2.27 -25.86 1.97
CA GLN A 280 -3.24 -25.64 0.88
C GLN A 280 -2.56 -25.28 -0.45
N LEU A 281 -1.46 -24.53 -0.40
CA LEU A 281 -0.63 -24.23 -1.57
C LEU A 281 -0.06 -25.51 -2.18
N LEU A 282 0.54 -26.35 -1.36
CA LEU A 282 1.13 -27.61 -1.78
C LEU A 282 0.06 -28.54 -2.37
N GLU A 283 -1.13 -28.60 -1.76
CA GLU A 283 -2.28 -29.31 -2.32
C GLU A 283 -2.65 -28.80 -3.72
N ALA A 284 -2.75 -27.49 -3.90
CA ALA A 284 -3.06 -26.89 -5.21
C ALA A 284 -1.97 -27.13 -6.25
N LEU A 285 -0.70 -27.17 -5.82
CA LEU A 285 0.44 -27.47 -6.69
C LEU A 285 0.47 -28.93 -7.14
N LEU A 286 0.17 -29.86 -6.24
CA LEU A 286 0.26 -31.30 -6.46
C LEU A 286 -1.00 -31.90 -7.10
N GLY A 287 -2.17 -31.38 -6.73
CA GLY A 287 -3.47 -31.94 -7.07
C GLY A 287 -3.71 -32.22 -8.56
N PRO A 288 -3.35 -31.31 -9.49
CA PRO A 288 -3.51 -31.55 -10.93
C PRO A 288 -2.72 -32.77 -11.43
N VAL A 289 -1.49 -32.97 -10.94
CA VAL A 289 -0.60 -34.06 -11.39
C VAL A 289 -0.90 -35.37 -10.68
N LEU A 290 -1.29 -35.31 -9.40
CA LEU A 290 -1.57 -36.50 -8.60
C LEU A 290 -3.02 -37.00 -8.71
N ARG A 291 -3.89 -36.32 -9.48
CA ARG A 291 -5.34 -36.58 -9.52
C ARG A 291 -5.69 -38.05 -9.74
N GLU A 292 -4.95 -38.75 -10.59
CA GLU A 292 -5.20 -40.17 -10.92
C GLU A 292 -4.73 -41.14 -9.83
N LEU A 293 -3.79 -40.71 -8.98
CA LEU A 293 -3.27 -41.49 -7.85
C LEU A 293 -4.01 -41.21 -6.54
N VAL A 294 -4.58 -40.01 -6.39
CA VAL A 294 -5.31 -39.60 -5.18
C VAL A 294 -6.57 -40.45 -5.03
N LYS A 295 -6.58 -41.28 -3.98
CA LYS A 295 -7.74 -42.08 -3.59
C LYS A 295 -8.71 -41.24 -2.77
N LYS A 296 -9.98 -41.64 -2.76
CA LYS A 296 -11.02 -40.98 -1.96
C LYS A 296 -10.61 -40.93 -0.48
N GLY A 297 -10.51 -39.73 0.07
CA GLY A 297 -10.15 -39.49 1.48
C GLY A 297 -8.66 -39.32 1.77
N THR A 298 -7.78 -39.33 0.75
CA THR A 298 -6.36 -38.99 0.87
C THR A 298 -6.11 -37.64 0.19
N THR A 299 -5.23 -36.81 0.73
CA THR A 299 -4.86 -35.55 0.08
C THR A 299 -3.71 -35.73 -0.92
N ALA A 300 -3.48 -34.75 -1.80
CA ALA A 300 -2.37 -34.81 -2.74
C ALA A 300 -1.02 -34.73 -2.01
N LEU A 301 -0.96 -33.97 -0.90
CA LEU A 301 0.22 -33.90 -0.05
C LEU A 301 0.53 -35.24 0.62
N GLU A 302 -0.47 -35.90 1.20
CA GLU A 302 -0.32 -37.23 1.80
C GLU A 302 0.12 -38.28 0.77
N MET A 303 -0.45 -38.21 -0.45
CA MET A 303 -0.04 -39.08 -1.54
C MET A 303 1.42 -38.85 -1.93
N MET A 304 1.87 -37.59 -1.98
CA MET A 304 3.27 -37.25 -2.27
C MET A 304 4.21 -37.73 -1.16
N ASP A 305 3.86 -37.51 0.11
CA ASP A 305 4.62 -38.04 1.24
C ASP A 305 4.77 -39.58 1.14
N GLY A 306 3.70 -40.28 0.78
CA GLY A 306 3.72 -41.73 0.54
C GLY A 306 4.54 -42.16 -0.68
N LEU A 307 4.53 -41.38 -1.77
CA LEU A 307 5.37 -41.64 -2.95
C LEU A 307 6.85 -41.46 -2.62
N VAL A 308 7.21 -40.41 -1.87
CA VAL A 308 8.59 -40.16 -1.41
C VAL A 308 9.08 -41.28 -0.48
N GLU A 309 8.23 -41.76 0.42
CA GLU A 309 8.58 -42.89 1.31
C GLU A 309 8.75 -44.21 0.54
N LYS A 310 7.92 -44.47 -0.47
CA LYS A 310 8.07 -45.66 -1.32
C LYS A 310 9.29 -45.57 -2.22
N ALA A 311 9.58 -44.38 -2.74
CA ALA A 311 10.77 -44.10 -3.55
C ALA A 311 12.04 -44.44 -2.79
N SER A 312 12.18 -43.96 -1.55
CA SER A 312 13.36 -44.21 -0.72
C SER A 312 13.57 -45.69 -0.35
N LYS A 313 12.50 -46.48 -0.42
CA LYS A 313 12.53 -47.94 -0.23
C LYS A 313 12.65 -48.72 -1.54
N LEU A 314 12.78 -48.05 -2.68
CA LEU A 314 12.80 -48.62 -4.04
C LEU A 314 11.57 -49.49 -4.37
N LYS A 315 10.39 -49.09 -3.88
CA LYS A 315 9.12 -49.85 -4.02
C LYS A 315 8.10 -49.21 -4.98
N LEU A 316 8.53 -48.31 -5.85
CA LEU A 316 7.64 -47.66 -6.83
C LEU A 316 7.43 -48.55 -8.07
N ASP A 317 6.18 -48.64 -8.52
CA ASP A 317 5.86 -49.17 -9.85
C ASP A 317 6.19 -48.15 -10.96
N ASP A 318 6.21 -48.59 -12.21
CA ASP A 318 6.66 -47.74 -13.33
C ASP A 318 5.74 -46.53 -13.57
N HIS A 319 4.45 -46.66 -13.30
CA HIS A 319 3.50 -45.55 -13.37
C HIS A 319 3.75 -44.53 -12.25
N GLN A 320 3.98 -44.98 -11.02
CA GLN A 320 4.34 -44.12 -9.89
C GLN A 320 5.68 -43.41 -10.10
N LYS A 321 6.68 -44.07 -10.73
CA LYS A 321 7.95 -43.42 -11.11
C LYS A 321 7.71 -42.29 -12.11
N GLN A 322 6.87 -42.52 -13.12
CA GLN A 322 6.54 -41.51 -14.12
C GLN A 322 5.82 -40.31 -13.49
N VAL A 323 4.79 -40.56 -12.66
CA VAL A 323 4.05 -39.49 -11.97
C VAL A 323 4.96 -38.72 -11.01
N LEU A 324 5.80 -39.42 -10.24
CA LEU A 324 6.79 -38.76 -9.37
C LEU A 324 7.76 -37.90 -10.18
N GLY A 325 8.25 -38.38 -11.33
CA GLY A 325 9.09 -37.60 -12.24
C GLY A 325 8.43 -36.29 -12.69
N LEU A 326 7.16 -36.35 -13.11
CA LEU A 326 6.37 -35.18 -13.50
C LEU A 326 6.16 -34.20 -12.32
N VAL A 327 5.93 -34.71 -11.12
CA VAL A 327 5.81 -33.88 -9.91
C VAL A 327 7.14 -33.21 -9.60
N LEU A 328 8.26 -33.94 -9.58
CA LEU A 328 9.58 -33.38 -9.28
C LEU A 328 9.98 -32.30 -10.30
N GLU A 329 9.75 -32.57 -11.59
CA GLU A 329 9.98 -31.60 -12.66
C GLU A 329 9.17 -30.31 -12.44
N ARG A 330 7.87 -30.44 -12.13
CA ARG A 330 6.99 -29.29 -11.80
C ARG A 330 7.47 -28.51 -10.58
N LEU A 331 7.92 -29.20 -9.54
CA LEU A 331 8.41 -28.54 -8.32
C LEU A 331 9.80 -27.91 -8.51
N GLY A 332 10.44 -28.12 -9.67
CA GLY A 332 11.80 -27.67 -9.93
C GLY A 332 12.86 -28.46 -9.21
N LEU A 333 12.51 -29.65 -8.71
CA LEU A 333 13.43 -30.61 -8.12
C LEU A 333 14.02 -31.44 -9.26
N ASP A 334 15.34 -31.39 -9.43
CA ASP A 334 16.01 -32.09 -10.51
C ASP A 334 15.86 -33.61 -10.33
N ALA A 335 15.12 -34.24 -11.23
CA ALA A 335 14.86 -35.68 -11.22
C ALA A 335 16.14 -36.52 -11.35
N GLN A 336 17.24 -35.95 -11.86
CA GLN A 336 18.55 -36.61 -11.95
C GLN A 336 19.38 -36.50 -10.68
N LEU A 337 19.11 -35.52 -9.81
CA LEU A 337 19.76 -35.33 -8.51
C LEU A 337 18.98 -35.98 -7.36
N ALA A 338 17.74 -36.40 -7.59
CA ALA A 338 16.91 -37.14 -6.66
C ALA A 338 17.37 -38.61 -6.54
N ASP A 339 18.55 -38.82 -5.94
CA ASP A 339 18.88 -40.13 -5.36
C ASP A 339 17.71 -40.54 -4.45
N PRO A 340 17.12 -41.75 -4.63
CA PRO A 340 16.06 -42.26 -3.76
C PRO A 340 16.36 -42.11 -2.26
N ALA A 341 17.64 -42.19 -1.87
CA ALA A 341 18.07 -41.99 -0.49
C ALA A 341 17.92 -40.53 -0.01
N ASN A 342 18.09 -39.55 -0.90
CA ASN A 342 18.08 -38.11 -0.58
C ASN A 342 16.70 -37.45 -0.84
N LEU A 343 15.81 -38.12 -1.56
CA LEU A 343 14.48 -37.59 -1.88
C LEU A 343 13.64 -37.19 -0.65
N PRO A 344 13.64 -37.92 0.49
CA PRO A 344 12.92 -37.49 1.70
C PRO A 344 13.42 -36.15 2.24
N GLN A 345 14.74 -35.94 2.24
CA GLN A 345 15.34 -34.68 2.68
C GLN A 345 15.03 -33.55 1.70
N ALA A 346 15.21 -33.77 0.40
CA ALA A 346 14.89 -32.78 -0.63
C ALA A 346 13.41 -32.35 -0.60
N TRP A 347 12.51 -33.29 -0.32
CA TRP A 347 11.08 -33.01 -0.15
C TRP A 347 10.78 -32.23 1.14
N ALA A 348 11.43 -32.57 2.26
CA ALA A 348 11.32 -31.80 3.50
C ALA A 348 11.84 -30.36 3.33
N ASP A 349 12.99 -30.20 2.68
CA ASP A 349 13.60 -28.90 2.38
C ASP A 349 12.71 -28.08 1.44
N PHE A 350 12.08 -28.71 0.45
CA PHE A 350 11.11 -28.06 -0.41
C PHE A 350 9.89 -27.54 0.36
N LYS A 351 9.29 -28.37 1.24
CA LYS A 351 8.17 -27.95 2.09
C LYS A 351 8.55 -26.78 3.00
N ALA A 352 9.76 -26.81 3.58
CA ALA A 352 10.31 -25.73 4.38
C ALA A 352 10.49 -24.45 3.55
N ARG A 353 11.09 -24.56 2.36
CA ARG A 353 11.30 -23.44 1.42
C ARG A 353 9.99 -22.78 0.99
N VAL A 354 8.95 -23.57 0.69
CA VAL A 354 7.62 -23.04 0.35
C VAL A 354 7.01 -22.29 1.54
N THR A 355 7.13 -22.84 2.74
CA THR A 355 6.62 -22.21 3.97
C THR A 355 7.34 -20.91 4.25
N GLU A 356 8.68 -20.90 4.19
CA GLU A 356 9.51 -19.71 4.40
C GLU A 356 9.26 -18.64 3.32
N ALA A 357 9.15 -19.05 2.05
CA ALA A 357 8.84 -18.12 0.96
C ALA A 357 7.46 -17.47 1.16
N LEU A 358 6.45 -18.24 1.56
CA LEU A 358 5.12 -17.70 1.88
C LEU A 358 5.19 -16.76 3.09
N GLU A 359 5.90 -17.14 4.15
CA GLU A 359 6.04 -16.31 5.35
C GLU A 359 6.73 -14.97 5.04
N ASN A 360 7.84 -15.00 4.31
CA ASN A 360 8.57 -13.81 3.88
C ASN A 360 7.74 -12.94 2.95
N ALA A 361 6.99 -13.56 2.04
CA ALA A 361 6.09 -12.87 1.12
C ALA A 361 4.97 -12.15 1.88
N VAL A 362 4.32 -12.84 2.83
CA VAL A 362 3.31 -12.26 3.73
C VAL A 362 3.89 -11.09 4.52
N ARG A 363 5.05 -11.26 5.18
CA ARG A 363 5.69 -10.19 5.95
C ARG A 363 6.04 -8.98 5.09
N SER A 364 6.59 -9.22 3.91
CA SER A 364 6.96 -8.16 2.97
C SER A 364 5.73 -7.42 2.46
N HIS A 365 4.66 -8.13 2.09
CA HIS A 365 3.41 -7.53 1.65
C HIS A 365 2.80 -6.62 2.73
N ILE A 366 2.83 -7.06 3.99
CA ILE A 366 2.36 -6.27 5.13
C ILE A 366 3.24 -5.02 5.31
N ALA A 367 4.55 -5.18 5.26
CA ALA A 367 5.50 -4.08 5.42
C ALA A 367 5.35 -3.04 4.31
N GLU A 368 5.30 -3.47 3.04
CA GLU A 368 5.13 -2.62 1.86
C GLU A 368 3.79 -1.89 1.88
N GLY A 369 2.70 -2.59 2.23
CA GLY A 369 1.39 -1.98 2.36
C GLY A 369 1.35 -0.93 3.47
N PHE A 370 1.94 -1.23 4.63
CA PHE A 370 1.98 -0.30 5.76
C PHE A 370 2.85 0.92 5.46
N GLN A 371 4.04 0.71 4.86
CA GLN A 371 4.90 1.77 4.36
C GLN A 371 4.15 2.70 3.42
N TYR A 372 3.40 2.12 2.48
CA TYR A 372 2.65 2.87 1.48
C TYR A 372 1.61 3.80 2.12
N GLU A 373 0.83 3.33 3.10
CA GLU A 373 -0.13 4.20 3.79
C GLU A 373 0.57 5.23 4.67
N TYR A 374 1.60 4.81 5.42
CA TYR A 374 2.28 5.67 6.36
C TYR A 374 3.03 6.83 5.68
N LEU A 375 3.77 6.56 4.60
CA LEU A 375 4.52 7.60 3.87
C LEU A 375 3.61 8.63 3.21
N ARG A 376 2.33 8.29 2.99
CA ARG A 376 1.32 9.17 2.41
C ARG A 376 0.59 10.02 3.45
N LEU A 377 0.93 9.87 4.73
CA LEU A 377 0.49 10.78 5.78
C LEU A 377 1.42 11.99 5.84
N ALA A 378 0.82 13.18 5.92
CA ALA A 378 1.54 14.42 6.15
C ALA A 378 2.38 14.32 7.44
N GLU A 379 3.46 15.08 7.51
CA GLU A 379 4.40 15.05 8.66
C GLU A 379 3.75 15.33 10.01
N THR A 380 2.60 16.00 10.02
CA THR A 380 1.87 16.38 11.23
C THR A 380 0.52 15.68 11.34
N SER A 381 0.34 14.57 10.62
CA SER A 381 -0.91 13.80 10.67
C SER A 381 -1.13 13.17 12.04
N THR A 382 -2.37 13.28 12.50
CA THR A 382 -2.87 12.55 13.67
C THR A 382 -2.99 11.07 13.35
N LEU A 383 -2.35 10.22 14.15
CA LEU A 383 -2.39 8.77 14.03
C LEU A 383 -3.49 8.18 14.93
N LEU A 384 -3.76 8.81 16.07
CA LEU A 384 -4.84 8.49 16.99
C LEU A 384 -5.26 9.77 17.72
N ASP A 385 -6.55 9.99 17.88
CA ASP A 385 -7.15 11.01 18.73
C ASP A 385 -8.43 10.44 19.36
N VAL A 386 -8.37 10.20 20.66
CA VAL A 386 -9.45 9.59 21.43
C VAL A 386 -9.63 10.32 22.75
N VAL A 387 -10.87 10.59 23.12
CA VAL A 387 -11.22 11.10 24.45
C VAL A 387 -11.69 9.93 25.30
N VAL A 388 -11.06 9.75 26.45
CA VAL A 388 -11.37 8.68 27.42
C VAL A 388 -11.56 9.26 28.81
N GLU A 389 -12.07 8.46 29.74
CA GLU A 389 -12.07 8.82 31.17
C GLU A 389 -10.65 8.80 31.76
N ASP A 390 -10.44 9.57 32.83
CA ASP A 390 -9.15 9.70 33.53
C ASP A 390 -8.55 8.34 33.90
N VAL A 391 -9.38 7.46 34.47
CA VAL A 391 -8.96 6.11 34.90
C VAL A 391 -8.45 5.28 33.73
N THR A 392 -9.05 5.45 32.55
CA THR A 392 -8.68 4.76 31.33
C THR A 392 -7.39 5.32 30.75
N ALA A 393 -7.24 6.65 30.70
CA ALA A 393 -5.99 7.28 30.29
C ALA A 393 -4.82 6.83 31.18
N MET A 394 -5.02 6.78 32.50
CA MET A 394 -4.03 6.28 33.45
C MET A 394 -3.71 4.80 33.27
N ARG A 395 -4.73 3.96 33.02
CA ARG A 395 -4.56 2.52 32.76
C ARG A 395 -3.63 2.25 31.57
N PHE A 396 -3.75 3.02 30.49
CA PHE A 396 -2.97 2.84 29.27
C PHE A 396 -1.74 3.77 29.17
N HIS A 397 -1.51 4.62 30.17
CA HIS A 397 -0.44 5.62 30.16
C HIS A 397 0.95 5.00 29.89
N GLU A 398 1.29 3.91 30.58
CA GLU A 398 2.57 3.22 30.41
C GLU A 398 2.72 2.61 29.00
N SER A 399 1.69 1.96 28.47
CA SER A 399 1.74 1.37 27.13
C SER A 399 1.87 2.46 26.06
N LEU A 400 1.17 3.58 26.23
CA LEU A 400 1.21 4.72 25.32
C LEU A 400 2.58 5.42 25.32
N LEU A 401 3.19 5.63 26.49
CA LEU A 401 4.57 6.15 26.58
C LEU A 401 5.58 5.24 25.89
N LYS A 402 5.31 3.94 25.81
CA LYS A 402 6.10 2.95 25.09
C LYS A 402 5.64 2.78 23.62
N GLY A 403 4.83 3.68 23.07
CA GLY A 403 4.35 3.62 21.68
C GLY A 403 3.53 2.39 21.33
N ASN A 404 3.02 1.67 22.32
CA ASN A 404 2.22 0.47 22.12
C ASN A 404 0.74 0.84 22.17
N LEU A 405 0.14 1.00 20.99
CA LEU A 405 -1.30 1.26 20.86
C LEU A 405 -2.15 -0.01 20.94
N VAL A 406 -1.54 -1.19 20.86
CA VAL A 406 -2.25 -2.47 20.68
C VAL A 406 -3.26 -2.73 21.80
N GLU A 407 -2.87 -2.52 23.06
CA GLU A 407 -3.75 -2.79 24.20
C GLU A 407 -4.92 -1.80 24.29
N LEU A 408 -4.68 -0.51 24.03
CA LEU A 408 -5.72 0.50 23.98
C LEU A 408 -6.73 0.19 22.87
N LEU A 409 -6.25 -0.11 21.66
CA LEU A 409 -7.08 -0.42 20.51
C LEU A 409 -7.87 -1.71 20.71
N LYS A 410 -7.26 -2.73 21.33
CA LYS A 410 -7.93 -3.98 21.68
C LYS A 410 -9.07 -3.74 22.69
N TRP A 411 -8.83 -2.92 23.71
CA TRP A 411 -9.87 -2.53 24.66
C TRP A 411 -11.01 -1.78 23.96
N MET A 412 -10.70 -0.77 23.14
CA MET A 412 -11.71 -0.02 22.37
C MET A 412 -12.57 -0.94 21.48
N LYS A 413 -11.96 -1.91 20.80
CA LYS A 413 -12.68 -2.90 19.97
C LYS A 413 -13.57 -3.85 20.78
N SER A 414 -13.22 -4.13 22.03
CA SER A 414 -13.99 -5.04 22.88
C SER A 414 -15.28 -4.43 23.45
N LEU A 415 -15.41 -3.11 23.37
CA LEU A 415 -16.57 -2.39 23.87
C LEU A 415 -17.73 -2.41 22.86
N PRO A 416 -18.98 -2.60 23.31
CA PRO A 416 -20.16 -2.42 22.48
C PRO A 416 -20.22 -1.01 21.88
N ALA A 417 -20.60 -0.89 20.61
CA ALA A 417 -20.67 0.37 19.86
C ALA A 417 -21.62 1.45 20.44
N GLN A 418 -22.35 1.14 21.52
CA GLN A 418 -23.32 2.03 22.16
C GLN A 418 -22.86 2.54 23.55
N GLN A 419 -21.66 2.18 24.02
CA GLN A 419 -21.14 2.65 25.30
C GLN A 419 -20.30 3.93 25.13
N GLY A 420 -20.72 5.02 25.78
CA GLY A 420 -20.01 6.32 25.80
C GLY A 420 -18.72 6.35 26.64
N GLU A 421 -18.01 5.22 26.75
CA GLU A 421 -16.76 5.11 27.52
C GLU A 421 -15.60 5.85 26.85
N PHE A 422 -15.64 5.99 25.51
CA PHE A 422 -14.67 6.78 24.75
C PHE A 422 -15.34 7.52 23.58
N GLU A 423 -14.72 8.61 23.12
CA GLU A 423 -15.06 9.34 21.90
C GLU A 423 -13.86 9.26 20.96
N LEU A 424 -13.97 8.47 19.89
CA LEU A 424 -12.94 8.39 18.86
C LEU A 424 -13.11 9.55 17.88
N ARG A 425 -12.20 10.51 17.91
CA ARG A 425 -12.23 11.70 17.05
C ARG A 425 -11.51 11.49 15.73
N ASP A 426 -10.37 10.81 15.81
CA ASP A 426 -9.56 10.47 14.66
C ASP A 426 -8.75 9.21 14.97
N TYR A 427 -8.52 8.39 13.96
CA TYR A 427 -7.63 7.26 14.06
C TYR A 427 -7.20 6.92 12.66
N LEU A 428 -5.89 6.76 12.46
CA LEU A 428 -5.30 6.19 11.25
C LEU A 428 -5.78 4.74 11.14
N HIS A 429 -7.03 4.55 10.70
CA HIS A 429 -7.79 3.32 10.40
C HIS A 429 -9.32 3.56 10.46
N ALA A 430 -9.82 4.70 10.98
CA ALA A 430 -11.25 5.01 11.13
C ALA A 430 -11.84 5.72 9.91
N THR A 431 -11.79 5.04 8.77
CA THR A 431 -12.79 5.08 7.67
C THR A 431 -12.60 3.89 6.71
N THR A 432 -11.69 3.00 7.10
CA THR A 432 -11.02 1.91 6.39
C THR A 432 -11.73 0.57 6.26
N LEU A 433 -12.11 0.11 7.45
CA LEU A 433 -12.12 -1.31 7.76
C LEU A 433 -13.52 -1.86 8.02
N THR A 434 -14.54 -1.01 8.06
CA THR A 434 -15.94 -1.42 7.91
C THR A 434 -16.30 -1.31 6.43
N ARG A 435 -16.11 -2.40 5.69
CA ARG A 435 -16.38 -2.59 4.25
C ARG A 435 -15.45 -1.83 3.29
N GLN A 436 -14.35 -2.47 2.90
CA GLN A 436 -14.06 -2.87 1.51
C GLN A 436 -12.65 -3.44 1.37
N GLN A 437 -12.56 -4.56 0.66
CA GLN A 437 -11.33 -5.32 0.44
C GLN A 437 -10.46 -4.68 -0.66
N ALA A 438 -9.33 -4.08 -0.31
CA ALA A 438 -8.13 -4.15 -1.16
C ALA A 438 -6.85 -3.89 -0.35
N TYR A 439 -5.73 -4.42 -0.88
CA TYR A 439 -4.48 -4.65 -0.17
C TYR A 439 -3.27 -4.31 -1.05
N GLY A 440 -2.13 -4.03 -0.41
CA GLY A 440 -0.77 -4.04 -0.96
C GLY A 440 -0.31 -2.83 -1.78
N PHE A 441 -1.22 -2.22 -2.54
CA PHE A 441 -1.09 -0.88 -3.16
C PHE A 441 -2.18 0.08 -2.65
N SER A 442 -2.98 -0.37 -1.68
CA SER A 442 -4.21 0.29 -1.24
C SER A 442 -4.66 -0.18 0.15
N LEU A 443 -3.79 -0.12 1.16
CA LEU A 443 -4.28 -0.30 2.55
C LEU A 443 -5.19 0.86 3.01
N GLY A 444 -5.41 1.87 2.16
CA GLY A 444 -6.39 2.93 2.29
C GLY A 444 -7.37 2.86 1.13
N LEU A 445 -8.30 1.91 1.18
CA LEU A 445 -9.49 1.98 0.34
C LEU A 445 -10.61 2.81 1.00
N GLY A 446 -10.40 4.11 1.20
CA GLY A 446 -11.43 5.00 1.77
C GLY A 446 -12.78 4.68 1.15
N SER A 447 -13.77 4.32 1.97
CA SER A 447 -15.13 3.90 1.61
C SER A 447 -15.55 4.18 0.15
N PHE A 448 -15.37 3.21 -0.75
CA PHE A 448 -15.85 3.20 -2.15
C PHE A 448 -17.38 3.14 -2.25
N GLU A 449 -18.10 3.31 -1.15
CA GLU A 449 -19.56 3.41 -1.18
C GLU A 449 -20.08 4.81 -1.61
N LEU A 450 -19.24 5.85 -1.70
CA LEU A 450 -19.72 7.23 -1.91
C LEU A 450 -19.66 7.81 -3.33
N LEU A 451 -19.25 7.05 -4.36
CA LEU A 451 -19.12 7.61 -5.71
C LEU A 451 -20.32 7.21 -6.61
N LYS A 452 -21.18 8.18 -6.91
CA LYS A 452 -21.96 8.19 -8.17
C LYS A 452 -20.94 8.23 -9.32
N ALA A 453 -21.22 7.66 -10.49
CA ALA A 453 -20.24 7.49 -11.59
C ALA A 453 -19.30 8.70 -11.72
N ARG A 454 -18.04 8.52 -11.31
CA ARG A 454 -17.04 9.60 -11.17
C ARG A 454 -15.71 9.12 -11.73
N ASN A 455 -15.24 9.88 -12.71
CA ASN A 455 -13.87 9.81 -13.18
C ASN A 455 -12.95 10.26 -12.03
N VAL A 456 -11.95 9.45 -11.69
CA VAL A 456 -10.98 9.72 -10.63
C VAL A 456 -9.66 10.12 -11.27
N HIS A 457 -9.16 11.29 -10.91
CA HIS A 457 -7.81 11.76 -11.26
C HIS A 457 -7.22 12.45 -10.03
N LYS A 458 -6.13 11.92 -9.49
CA LYS A 458 -5.47 12.46 -8.29
C LYS A 458 -3.96 12.36 -8.46
N GLN A 459 -3.26 13.46 -8.18
CA GLN A 459 -1.82 13.48 -7.98
C GLN A 459 -1.53 14.08 -6.61
N ALA A 460 -0.77 13.38 -5.79
CA ALA A 460 -0.41 13.84 -4.45
C ALA A 460 1.08 13.65 -4.21
N TRP A 461 1.68 14.65 -3.56
CA TRP A 461 3.00 14.55 -2.99
C TRP A 461 2.89 14.64 -1.48
N VAL A 462 3.72 13.86 -0.81
CA VAL A 462 4.02 14.03 0.60
C VAL A 462 5.51 14.18 0.72
N VAL A 463 5.94 15.26 1.38
CA VAL A 463 7.33 15.57 1.63
C VAL A 463 7.55 15.47 3.12
N GLN A 464 8.60 14.76 3.49
CA GLN A 464 9.11 14.71 4.84
C GLN A 464 10.50 15.35 4.85
N GLU A 465 10.80 16.17 5.83
CA GLU A 465 12.05 16.89 5.97
C GLU A 465 12.66 16.64 7.35
N ASN A 466 13.93 16.26 7.38
CA ASN A 466 14.66 16.09 8.63
C ASN A 466 15.31 17.41 9.10
N PHE A 467 16.00 17.40 10.24
CA PHE A 467 16.64 18.59 10.81
C PHE A 467 17.75 19.19 9.91
N GLN A 468 18.37 18.39 9.03
CA GLN A 468 19.41 18.85 8.08
C GLN A 468 18.82 19.43 6.80
N GLY A 469 17.49 19.50 6.67
CA GLY A 469 16.80 19.90 5.45
C GLY A 469 16.82 18.83 4.35
N ALA A 470 17.30 17.62 4.65
CA ALA A 470 17.19 16.50 3.72
C ALA A 470 15.75 15.99 3.69
N ARG A 471 15.32 15.52 2.51
CA ARG A 471 13.92 15.20 2.24
C ARG A 471 13.72 13.73 1.90
N ARG A 472 12.62 13.17 2.37
CA ARG A 472 12.08 11.87 1.97
C ARG A 472 10.70 12.13 1.39
N MET A 473 10.46 11.69 0.16
CA MET A 473 9.27 12.07 -0.59
C MET A 473 8.49 10.85 -1.07
N ALA A 474 7.18 11.00 -1.18
CA ALA A 474 6.29 10.01 -1.78
C ALA A 474 5.33 10.70 -2.76
N PHE A 475 5.17 10.08 -3.92
CA PHE A 475 4.27 10.49 -5.00
C PHE A 475 3.23 9.39 -5.26
N LEU A 476 1.98 9.80 -5.42
CA LEU A 476 0.92 8.97 -5.96
C LEU A 476 0.26 9.68 -7.14
N GLY A 477 0.28 9.05 -8.29
CA GLY A 477 -0.62 9.34 -9.40
C GLY A 477 -1.70 8.25 -9.50
N ARG A 478 -2.96 8.65 -9.49
CA ARG A 478 -4.12 7.74 -9.57
C ARG A 478 -5.04 8.16 -10.70
N ARG A 479 -5.44 7.18 -11.51
CA ARG A 479 -6.52 7.29 -12.50
C ARG A 479 -7.55 6.19 -12.26
N GLY A 480 -8.84 6.50 -12.36
CA GLY A 480 -9.87 5.48 -12.18
C GLY A 480 -11.22 5.88 -12.76
N TYR A 481 -12.11 4.91 -12.86
CA TYR A 481 -13.49 5.12 -13.27
C TYR A 481 -14.39 4.09 -12.62
N GLU A 482 -15.60 4.53 -12.25
CA GLU A 482 -16.67 3.67 -11.76
C GLU A 482 -17.94 3.95 -12.54
N ASP A 483 -18.60 2.89 -13.01
CA ASP A 483 -19.96 2.93 -13.54
C ASP A 483 -20.90 2.15 -12.62
N LYS A 484 -22.11 2.70 -12.41
CA LYS A 484 -23.22 2.08 -11.68
C LYS A 484 -24.44 2.09 -12.60
N LEU A 485 -24.60 1.05 -13.43
CA LEU A 485 -25.74 0.91 -14.31
C LEU A 485 -26.55 -0.35 -13.96
N LEU A 486 -27.82 -0.18 -13.59
CA LEU A 486 -28.81 -1.27 -13.42
C LEU A 486 -28.35 -2.48 -12.57
N GLY A 487 -27.51 -2.24 -11.55
CA GLY A 487 -27.02 -3.29 -10.65
C GLY A 487 -25.78 -4.05 -11.14
N ALA A 488 -25.24 -3.69 -12.30
CA ALA A 488 -23.87 -3.98 -12.68
C ALA A 488 -22.96 -2.82 -12.22
N ARG A 489 -21.83 -3.16 -11.62
CA ARG A 489 -20.75 -2.20 -11.36
C ARG A 489 -19.52 -2.65 -12.13
N GLY A 490 -19.02 -1.78 -12.99
CA GLY A 490 -17.74 -1.93 -13.66
C GLY A 490 -16.82 -0.83 -13.19
N GLN A 491 -15.61 -1.19 -12.78
CA GLN A 491 -14.61 -0.25 -12.31
C GLN A 491 -13.24 -0.62 -12.86
N TRP A 492 -12.41 0.41 -13.04
CA TRP A 492 -10.99 0.20 -13.23
C TRP A 492 -10.20 1.28 -12.53
N VAL A 493 -8.99 0.94 -12.11
CA VAL A 493 -8.06 1.83 -11.41
C VAL A 493 -6.63 1.56 -11.90
N VAL A 494 -5.86 2.65 -11.99
CA VAL A 494 -4.41 2.61 -12.15
C VAL A 494 -3.76 3.48 -11.10
N ASP A 495 -2.79 2.92 -10.39
CA ASP A 495 -1.94 3.61 -9.42
C ASP A 495 -0.49 3.54 -9.87
N LEU A 496 0.13 4.72 -10.05
CA LEU A 496 1.57 4.88 -10.20
C LEU A 496 2.11 5.49 -8.90
N LYS A 497 2.94 4.73 -8.18
CA LYS A 497 3.61 5.21 -6.98
C LYS A 497 5.09 5.42 -7.22
N ALA A 498 5.65 6.38 -6.50
CA ALA A 498 7.09 6.53 -6.34
C ALA A 498 7.37 6.95 -4.90
N ASP A 499 8.16 6.20 -4.14
CA ASP A 499 8.47 6.52 -2.74
C ASP A 499 9.94 6.34 -2.39
N MET A 500 10.49 7.26 -1.60
CA MET A 500 11.88 7.20 -1.13
C MET A 500 11.96 6.41 0.17
N ALA A 501 12.82 5.40 0.20
CA ALA A 501 13.08 4.63 1.42
C ALA A 501 13.92 5.41 2.46
N ARG A 502 14.71 6.39 2.02
CA ARG A 502 15.70 7.13 2.84
C ARG A 502 15.62 8.63 2.56
N PHE A 503 16.20 9.44 3.45
CA PHE A 503 16.33 10.89 3.23
C PHE A 503 17.44 11.22 2.23
N ALA A 504 17.24 12.26 1.41
CA ALA A 504 18.27 12.78 0.51
C ALA A 504 18.32 14.32 0.60
N PRO A 505 19.52 14.94 0.67
CA PRO A 505 19.65 16.41 0.69
C PRO A 505 19.08 17.08 -0.56
N THR A 506 19.21 16.42 -1.71
CA THR A 506 18.66 16.86 -2.99
C THR A 506 18.02 15.65 -3.65
N PRO A 507 16.73 15.37 -3.35
CA PRO A 507 16.04 14.23 -3.93
C PRO A 507 16.06 14.28 -5.45
N VAL A 508 16.33 13.16 -6.08
CA VAL A 508 16.28 12.98 -7.53
C VAL A 508 15.42 11.77 -7.87
N ALA A 509 14.94 11.67 -9.11
CA ALA A 509 14.11 10.56 -9.55
C ALA A 509 14.76 9.18 -9.30
N ALA A 510 16.09 9.08 -9.36
CA ALA A 510 16.80 7.83 -9.05
C ALA A 510 16.59 7.32 -7.61
N ASP A 511 16.28 8.20 -6.65
CA ASP A 511 16.14 7.87 -5.21
C ASP A 511 14.80 7.17 -4.86
N PHE A 512 13.85 7.10 -5.80
CA PHE A 512 12.49 6.60 -5.56
C PHE A 512 12.35 5.13 -5.96
N GLY A 513 11.78 4.28 -5.11
CA GLY A 513 11.22 3.01 -5.55
C GLY A 513 9.90 3.26 -6.31
N TYR A 514 9.72 2.64 -7.47
CA TYR A 514 8.54 2.77 -8.31
C TYR A 514 7.60 1.58 -8.17
N GLY A 515 6.31 1.81 -8.41
CA GLY A 515 5.35 0.73 -8.52
C GLY A 515 4.19 1.10 -9.42
N LEU A 516 3.71 0.13 -10.19
CA LEU A 516 2.56 0.28 -11.07
C LEU A 516 1.53 -0.80 -10.78
N HIS A 517 0.29 -0.40 -10.54
CA HIS A 517 -0.84 -1.31 -10.32
C HIS A 517 -1.99 -0.98 -11.26
N LEU A 518 -2.47 -1.97 -12.00
CA LEU A 518 -3.65 -1.92 -12.84
C LEU A 518 -4.68 -2.88 -12.27
N MET A 519 -5.93 -2.44 -12.19
CA MET A 519 -7.05 -3.25 -11.72
C MET A 519 -8.27 -3.08 -12.62
N LEU A 520 -8.88 -4.21 -13.02
CA LEU A 520 -10.25 -4.25 -13.50
C LEU A 520 -11.10 -4.96 -12.45
N TRP A 521 -12.26 -4.38 -12.12
CA TRP A 521 -13.19 -4.96 -11.16
C TRP A 521 -14.61 -4.92 -11.70
N GLY A 522 -15.33 -6.02 -11.52
CA GLY A 522 -16.71 -6.17 -11.94
C GLY A 522 -17.53 -6.88 -10.87
N ARG A 523 -18.67 -6.28 -10.48
CA ARG A 523 -19.69 -6.94 -9.65
C ARG A 523 -21.01 -6.97 -10.38
N GLN A 524 -21.61 -8.14 -10.43
CA GLN A 524 -22.95 -8.33 -11.00
C GLN A 524 -23.85 -9.09 -10.04
N LYS A 525 -25.14 -8.70 -9.99
CA LYS A 525 -26.16 -9.42 -9.21
C LYS A 525 -26.36 -10.86 -9.68
N LYS A 526 -26.22 -11.09 -10.99
CA LYS A 526 -26.17 -12.40 -11.65
C LYS A 526 -25.12 -12.30 -12.75
N LEU A 527 -24.04 -13.05 -12.62
CA LEU A 527 -23.04 -13.12 -13.69
C LEU A 527 -23.64 -13.88 -14.86
N SER A 528 -23.79 -13.23 -16.01
CA SER A 528 -24.17 -13.96 -17.22
C SER A 528 -22.98 -14.79 -17.71
N ARG A 529 -23.26 -15.84 -18.49
CA ARG A 529 -22.20 -16.62 -19.14
C ARG A 529 -21.28 -15.72 -19.97
N LYS A 530 -21.84 -14.72 -20.65
CA LYS A 530 -21.10 -13.73 -21.46
C LYS A 530 -20.15 -12.89 -20.61
N ASP A 531 -20.58 -12.44 -19.44
CA ASP A 531 -19.75 -11.63 -18.54
C ASP A 531 -18.59 -12.45 -17.95
N LEU A 532 -18.83 -13.71 -17.59
CA LEU A 532 -17.77 -14.61 -17.16
C LEU A 532 -16.75 -14.86 -18.29
N HIS A 533 -17.21 -15.08 -19.52
CA HIS A 533 -16.30 -15.24 -20.67
C HIS A 533 -15.48 -13.98 -20.91
N GLN A 534 -16.07 -12.79 -20.78
CA GLN A 534 -15.32 -11.54 -20.89
C GLN A 534 -14.24 -11.41 -19.81
N ALA A 535 -14.56 -11.75 -18.55
CA ALA A 535 -13.57 -11.69 -17.45
C ALA A 535 -12.43 -12.70 -17.63
N VAL A 536 -12.74 -13.92 -18.07
CA VAL A 536 -11.74 -14.96 -18.41
C VAL A 536 -10.90 -14.52 -19.61
N ASP A 537 -11.51 -13.93 -20.62
CA ASP A 537 -10.80 -13.37 -21.78
C ASP A 537 -9.86 -12.22 -21.37
N ASP A 538 -10.29 -11.32 -20.48
CA ASP A 538 -9.44 -10.25 -19.95
C ASP A 538 -8.22 -10.82 -19.21
N ALA A 539 -8.42 -11.91 -18.46
CA ALA A 539 -7.35 -12.63 -17.80
C ALA A 539 -6.37 -13.28 -18.79
N VAL A 540 -6.84 -13.76 -19.95
CA VAL A 540 -5.96 -14.23 -21.05
C VAL A 540 -5.22 -13.06 -21.71
N VAL A 541 -5.87 -11.90 -21.88
CA VAL A 541 -5.26 -10.70 -22.47
C VAL A 541 -4.09 -10.18 -21.62
N TRP A 542 -4.22 -10.18 -20.29
CA TRP A 542 -3.14 -9.82 -19.36
C TRP A 542 -2.18 -10.98 -19.05
N GLY A 543 -2.43 -12.15 -19.64
CA GLY A 543 -1.59 -13.34 -19.49
C GLY A 543 -1.66 -13.98 -18.10
N VAL A 544 -2.68 -13.68 -17.29
CA VAL A 544 -2.98 -14.41 -16.06
C VAL A 544 -3.30 -15.86 -16.38
N LEU A 545 -4.07 -16.10 -17.45
CA LEU A 545 -4.45 -17.43 -17.93
C LEU A 545 -3.84 -17.70 -19.30
N ASP A 546 -3.45 -18.95 -19.56
CA ASP A 546 -3.23 -19.40 -20.94
C ASP A 546 -4.58 -19.70 -21.61
N ALA A 547 -4.65 -19.59 -22.94
CA ALA A 547 -5.88 -19.86 -23.69
C ALA A 547 -6.41 -21.30 -23.47
N LYS A 548 -5.51 -22.26 -23.20
CA LYS A 548 -5.87 -23.65 -22.87
C LYS A 548 -6.56 -23.78 -21.50
N ASP A 549 -6.21 -22.91 -20.54
CA ASP A 549 -6.69 -22.97 -19.16
C ASP A 549 -8.04 -22.23 -19.00
N ALA A 550 -8.35 -21.31 -19.92
CA ALA A 550 -9.60 -20.57 -19.94
C ALA A 550 -10.83 -21.48 -19.91
N ALA A 551 -10.81 -22.59 -20.67
CA ALA A 551 -11.91 -23.57 -20.69
C ALA A 551 -12.12 -24.22 -19.31
N SER A 552 -11.02 -24.58 -18.62
CA SER A 552 -11.10 -25.18 -17.29
C SER A 552 -11.69 -24.23 -16.26
N VAL A 553 -11.32 -22.94 -16.29
CA VAL A 553 -11.91 -21.91 -15.40
C VAL A 553 -13.42 -21.77 -15.64
N LEU A 554 -13.84 -21.76 -16.91
CA LEU A 554 -15.26 -21.70 -17.28
C LEU A 554 -16.04 -22.92 -16.79
N THR A 555 -15.46 -24.12 -16.88
CA THR A 555 -16.08 -25.36 -16.37
C THR A 555 -16.20 -25.33 -14.85
N VAL A 556 -15.14 -24.94 -14.13
CA VAL A 556 -15.16 -24.85 -12.67
C VAL A 556 -16.25 -23.89 -12.18
N MET A 557 -16.48 -22.80 -12.91
CA MET A 557 -17.46 -21.78 -12.53
C MET A 557 -18.86 -22.01 -13.07
N GLN A 558 -19.05 -23.02 -13.94
CA GLN A 558 -20.32 -23.23 -14.65
C GLN A 558 -21.50 -23.49 -13.72
N GLU A 559 -21.27 -24.12 -12.56
CA GLU A 559 -22.31 -24.42 -11.58
C GLU A 559 -22.83 -23.17 -10.84
N ASP A 560 -22.03 -22.12 -10.75
CA ASP A 560 -22.33 -20.87 -10.02
C ASP A 560 -22.93 -19.78 -10.92
N VAL A 561 -22.76 -19.88 -12.25
CA VAL A 561 -23.27 -18.90 -13.24
C VAL A 561 -24.78 -18.73 -13.10
N GLY A 562 -25.22 -17.47 -13.00
CA GLY A 562 -26.63 -17.09 -12.96
C GLY A 562 -27.39 -17.38 -11.66
N LYS A 563 -26.76 -18.03 -10.67
CA LYS A 563 -27.39 -18.41 -9.39
C LYS A 563 -27.09 -17.42 -8.26
N HIS A 564 -25.85 -16.98 -8.15
CA HIS A 564 -25.38 -16.11 -7.08
C HIS A 564 -24.77 -14.81 -7.63
N PRO A 565 -24.70 -13.72 -6.83
CA PRO A 565 -23.91 -12.57 -7.20
C PRO A 565 -22.44 -12.98 -7.25
N ILE A 566 -21.74 -12.64 -8.33
CA ILE A 566 -20.32 -12.94 -8.47
C ILE A 566 -19.55 -11.63 -8.67
N GLU A 567 -18.41 -11.57 -8.01
CA GLU A 567 -17.41 -10.52 -8.16
C GLU A 567 -16.20 -11.08 -8.88
N THR A 568 -15.71 -10.33 -9.87
CA THR A 568 -14.50 -10.63 -10.63
C THR A 568 -13.51 -9.50 -10.42
N ARG A 569 -12.25 -9.86 -10.20
CA ARG A 569 -11.16 -8.91 -10.02
C ARG A 569 -9.95 -9.41 -10.79
N LEU A 570 -9.44 -8.57 -11.68
CA LEU A 570 -8.26 -8.82 -12.47
C LEU A 570 -7.20 -7.79 -12.11
N GLU A 571 -6.00 -8.24 -11.74
CA GLU A 571 -4.91 -7.36 -11.31
C GLU A 571 -3.62 -7.64 -12.07
N LEU A 572 -2.88 -6.56 -12.33
CA LEU A 572 -1.49 -6.58 -12.78
C LEU A 572 -0.70 -5.62 -11.90
N LYS A 573 0.32 -6.11 -11.19
CA LYS A 573 1.21 -5.30 -10.36
C LYS A 573 2.67 -5.49 -10.76
N MET A 574 3.39 -4.38 -10.80
CA MET A 574 4.82 -4.33 -11.03
C MET A 574 5.47 -3.59 -9.86
N ALA A 575 6.36 -4.30 -9.17
CA ALA A 575 7.24 -3.70 -8.16
C ALA A 575 8.41 -2.96 -8.85
N ASP A 576 9.24 -2.30 -8.02
CA ASP A 576 10.31 -1.41 -8.48
C ASP A 576 11.25 -2.09 -9.48
N ASP A 577 11.81 -3.25 -9.11
CA ASP A 577 12.77 -3.98 -9.94
C ASP A 577 12.21 -4.29 -11.34
N SER A 578 10.97 -4.79 -11.39
CA SER A 578 10.30 -5.15 -12.64
C SER A 578 9.95 -3.94 -13.47
N PHE A 579 9.46 -2.87 -12.84
CA PHE A 579 9.08 -1.66 -13.54
C PHE A 579 10.31 -0.93 -14.08
N ARG A 580 11.38 -0.80 -13.27
CA ARG A 580 12.67 -0.26 -13.69
C ARG A 580 13.32 -1.07 -14.81
N ALA A 581 13.24 -2.40 -14.78
CA ALA A 581 13.75 -3.24 -15.85
C ALA A 581 12.94 -3.10 -17.16
N LEU A 582 11.65 -2.77 -17.07
CA LEU A 582 10.77 -2.59 -18.23
C LEU A 582 10.95 -1.22 -18.89
N VAL A 583 11.15 -0.15 -18.10
CA VAL A 583 11.26 1.24 -18.60
C VAL A 583 12.23 1.39 -19.79
N PRO A 584 13.45 0.83 -19.77
CA PRO A 584 14.38 0.90 -20.90
C PRO A 584 13.91 0.19 -22.17
N ARG A 585 12.92 -0.69 -22.12
CA ARG A 585 12.43 -1.47 -23.28
C ARG A 585 11.46 -0.69 -24.18
N ILE A 586 11.00 0.48 -23.74
CA ILE A 586 10.14 1.38 -24.51
C ILE A 586 10.91 2.66 -24.81
N GLN A 587 11.55 2.73 -25.98
CA GLN A 587 12.32 3.90 -26.42
C GLN A 587 11.65 4.67 -27.55
N THR A 588 10.91 3.98 -28.40
CA THR A 588 10.25 4.54 -29.58
C THR A 588 8.90 3.88 -29.76
N LEU A 589 8.00 4.54 -30.50
CA LEU A 589 6.72 3.96 -30.87
C LEU A 589 6.93 2.83 -31.89
N ASP A 590 6.82 1.58 -31.44
CA ASP A 590 6.76 0.38 -32.27
C ASP A 590 5.29 0.12 -32.65
N LEU A 591 4.88 0.63 -33.82
CA LEU A 591 3.51 0.48 -34.31
C LEU A 591 3.06 -0.99 -34.35
N PRO A 592 3.80 -1.94 -34.94
CA PRO A 592 3.45 -3.36 -34.87
C PRO A 592 3.17 -3.88 -33.46
N ARG A 593 4.01 -3.53 -32.47
CA ARG A 593 3.81 -3.97 -31.08
C ARG A 593 2.54 -3.39 -30.46
N PHE A 594 2.31 -2.08 -30.61
CA PHE A 594 1.11 -1.42 -30.11
C PHE A 594 -0.16 -1.95 -30.80
N SER A 595 -0.12 -2.16 -32.12
CA SER A 595 -1.23 -2.74 -32.88
C SER A 595 -1.60 -4.13 -32.40
N ARG A 596 -0.61 -4.98 -32.08
CA ARG A 596 -0.87 -6.30 -31.48
C ARG A 596 -1.54 -6.19 -30.11
N ALA A 597 -1.10 -5.27 -29.25
CA ALA A 597 -1.69 -5.06 -27.93
C ALA A 597 -3.14 -4.53 -28.02
N LEU A 598 -3.39 -3.54 -28.90
CA LEU A 598 -4.72 -2.99 -29.16
C LEU A 598 -5.67 -4.04 -29.75
N ALA A 599 -5.18 -4.86 -30.68
CA ALA A 599 -5.93 -5.98 -31.25
C ALA A 599 -6.32 -7.00 -30.19
N ARG A 600 -5.39 -7.45 -29.33
CA ARG A 600 -5.69 -8.38 -28.22
C ARG A 600 -6.75 -7.82 -27.27
N ALA A 601 -6.72 -6.51 -26.99
CA ALA A 601 -7.61 -5.84 -26.06
C ALA A 601 -9.03 -5.56 -26.59
N LEU A 602 -9.32 -5.87 -27.86
CA LEU A 602 -10.66 -5.76 -28.40
C LEU A 602 -11.66 -6.61 -27.57
N PRO A 603 -12.93 -6.16 -27.42
CA PRO A 603 -13.93 -6.89 -26.65
C PRO A 603 -14.15 -8.31 -27.16
N TRP A 604 -14.42 -9.23 -26.23
CA TRP A 604 -14.75 -10.60 -26.57
C TRP A 604 -16.14 -10.68 -27.21
N SER A 605 -16.30 -11.58 -28.17
CA SER A 605 -17.62 -12.00 -28.66
C SER A 605 -17.60 -13.48 -29.03
N GLU A 606 -18.78 -14.07 -29.17
CA GLU A 606 -18.94 -15.49 -29.55
C GLU A 606 -18.50 -15.77 -31.00
N GLN A 607 -18.30 -14.73 -31.82
CA GLN A 607 -17.85 -14.89 -33.19
C GLN A 607 -16.37 -15.26 -33.22
N LEU A 608 -16.02 -16.29 -34.01
CA LEU A 608 -14.68 -16.87 -34.08
C LEU A 608 -13.52 -15.84 -34.14
N PRO A 609 -13.59 -14.76 -34.93
CA PRO A 609 -12.48 -13.80 -35.03
C PRO A 609 -12.26 -12.97 -33.76
N ARG A 610 -13.21 -13.01 -32.82
CA ARG A 610 -13.17 -12.34 -31.51
C ARG A 610 -13.25 -13.28 -30.31
N ALA A 611 -13.39 -14.57 -30.55
CA ALA A 611 -13.57 -15.60 -29.54
C ALA A 611 -12.31 -15.84 -28.67
N SER A 612 -11.12 -15.48 -29.16
CA SER A 612 -9.88 -15.54 -28.38
C SER A 612 -8.97 -14.34 -28.63
N ALA A 613 -8.15 -13.98 -27.65
CA ALA A 613 -7.17 -12.91 -27.76
C ALA A 613 -6.16 -13.13 -28.92
N GLU A 614 -5.79 -14.38 -29.19
CA GLU A 614 -4.86 -14.71 -30.28
C GLU A 614 -5.51 -14.55 -31.66
N PHE A 615 -6.77 -14.93 -31.82
CA PHE A 615 -7.50 -14.67 -33.06
C PHE A 615 -7.68 -13.18 -33.29
N ARG A 616 -8.02 -12.41 -32.25
CA ARG A 616 -8.11 -10.95 -32.37
C ARG A 616 -6.79 -10.34 -32.79
N ARG A 617 -5.67 -10.82 -32.23
CA ARG A 617 -4.33 -10.40 -32.64
C ARG A 617 -4.08 -10.69 -34.12
N ALA A 618 -4.36 -11.91 -34.59
CA ALA A 618 -4.12 -12.29 -35.98
C ALA A 618 -4.97 -11.48 -36.99
N VAL A 619 -6.24 -11.24 -36.65
CA VAL A 619 -7.21 -10.58 -37.54
C VAL A 619 -7.05 -9.06 -37.51
N TYR A 620 -6.94 -8.46 -36.32
CA TYR A 620 -7.02 -7.01 -36.18
C TYR A 620 -5.68 -6.29 -36.03
N ALA A 621 -4.56 -6.97 -35.72
CA ALA A 621 -3.26 -6.30 -35.67
C ALA A 621 -2.88 -5.62 -37.01
N PRO A 622 -3.03 -6.25 -38.20
CA PRO A 622 -2.73 -5.58 -39.45
C PRO A 622 -3.68 -4.41 -39.74
N ILE A 623 -4.96 -4.53 -39.34
CA ILE A 623 -5.96 -3.46 -39.46
C ILE A 623 -5.59 -2.26 -38.58
N TRP A 624 -5.25 -2.49 -37.31
CA TRP A 624 -4.77 -1.47 -36.38
C TRP A 624 -3.50 -0.79 -36.88
N GLU A 625 -2.55 -1.56 -37.40
CA GLU A 625 -1.30 -1.01 -37.91
C GLU A 625 -1.54 -0.09 -39.12
N ALA A 626 -2.36 -0.53 -40.07
CA ALA A 626 -2.74 0.29 -41.22
C ALA A 626 -3.46 1.56 -40.79
N TYR A 627 -4.41 1.45 -39.85
CA TYR A 627 -5.11 2.59 -39.27
C TYR A 627 -4.15 3.59 -38.63
N LEU A 628 -3.29 3.14 -37.71
CA LEU A 628 -2.38 4.01 -36.98
C LEU A 628 -1.32 4.64 -37.90
N ARG A 629 -0.86 3.91 -38.92
CA ARG A 629 0.06 4.41 -39.94
C ARG A 629 -0.60 5.49 -40.81
N GLU A 630 -1.85 5.27 -41.23
CA GLU A 630 -2.58 6.27 -42.00
C GLU A 630 -2.92 7.51 -41.13
N VAL A 631 -3.27 7.36 -39.85
CA VAL A 631 -3.37 8.50 -38.92
C VAL A 631 -2.05 9.25 -38.81
N GLN A 632 -0.92 8.55 -38.79
CA GLN A 632 0.41 9.15 -38.73
C GLN A 632 0.75 9.94 -40.00
N GLU A 633 0.34 9.48 -41.17
CA GLU A 633 0.65 10.10 -42.46
C GLU A 633 -0.37 11.17 -42.88
N GLN A 634 -1.64 10.99 -42.53
CA GLN A 634 -2.78 11.74 -43.09
C GLN A 634 -3.70 12.34 -42.02
N GLY A 635 -3.37 12.23 -40.73
CA GLY A 635 -4.19 12.74 -39.64
C GLY A 635 -4.59 14.21 -39.88
N SER A 636 -5.91 14.46 -39.99
CA SER A 636 -6.45 15.79 -40.26
C SER A 636 -5.94 16.82 -39.25
N LEU A 637 -5.57 18.02 -39.74
CA LEU A 637 -5.15 19.18 -38.94
C LEU A 637 -6.11 19.54 -37.80
N MET A 638 -7.39 19.13 -37.87
CA MET A 638 -8.43 19.46 -36.90
C MET A 638 -8.78 18.33 -35.91
N LEU A 639 -8.55 17.07 -36.28
CA LEU A 639 -9.03 15.90 -35.50
C LEU A 639 -7.91 15.01 -34.95
N ASN A 640 -6.69 15.09 -35.48
CA ASN A 640 -5.58 14.19 -35.11
C ASN A 640 -5.96 12.70 -35.12
N ASP A 641 -6.99 12.31 -35.90
CA ASP A 641 -7.51 10.94 -36.02
C ASP A 641 -8.26 10.77 -37.35
N LEU A 642 -8.52 9.52 -37.76
CA LEU A 642 -9.33 9.20 -38.94
C LEU A 642 -10.82 9.09 -38.57
N SER A 643 -11.71 9.30 -39.54
CA SER A 643 -13.14 9.14 -39.31
C SER A 643 -13.49 7.65 -39.08
N PRO A 644 -14.53 7.33 -38.29
CA PRO A 644 -14.99 5.93 -38.13
C PRO A 644 -15.36 5.26 -39.45
N ALA A 645 -15.88 6.02 -40.42
CA ALA A 645 -16.15 5.52 -41.76
C ALA A 645 -14.86 5.09 -42.49
N ARG A 646 -13.76 5.84 -42.33
CA ARG A 646 -12.46 5.47 -42.89
C ARG A 646 -11.88 4.24 -42.19
N ALA A 647 -12.02 4.13 -40.87
CA ALA A 647 -11.65 2.93 -40.12
C ALA A 647 -12.38 1.67 -40.65
N ALA A 648 -13.68 1.76 -40.95
CA ALA A 648 -14.45 0.68 -41.55
C ALA A 648 -13.97 0.33 -42.98
N GLN A 649 -13.57 1.33 -43.78
CA GLN A 649 -12.99 1.08 -45.11
C GLN A 649 -11.65 0.33 -45.03
N ILE A 650 -10.78 0.69 -44.08
CA ILE A 650 -9.52 -0.02 -43.84
C ILE A 650 -9.81 -1.46 -43.44
N ALA A 651 -10.69 -1.68 -42.47
CA ALA A 651 -11.10 -3.02 -42.06
C ALA A 651 -11.64 -3.82 -43.26
N ARG A 652 -12.60 -3.28 -44.02
CA ARG A 652 -13.15 -3.90 -45.23
C ARG A 652 -12.07 -4.36 -46.20
N TRP A 653 -11.06 -3.53 -46.45
CA TRP A 653 -9.97 -3.87 -47.37
C TRP A 653 -9.23 -5.13 -46.88
N TYR A 654 -8.87 -5.20 -45.61
CA TYR A 654 -8.18 -6.37 -45.04
C TYR A 654 -9.05 -7.63 -45.07
N PHE A 655 -10.33 -7.55 -44.71
CA PHE A 655 -11.25 -8.69 -44.81
C PHE A 655 -11.45 -9.18 -46.26
N GLN A 656 -11.16 -8.36 -47.27
CA GLN A 656 -11.28 -8.75 -48.69
C GLN A 656 -9.95 -9.20 -49.32
N LYS A 657 -8.82 -8.65 -48.87
CA LYS A 657 -7.53 -8.74 -49.59
C LYS A 657 -6.46 -9.49 -48.82
N ASP A 658 -6.47 -9.46 -47.49
CA ASP A 658 -5.50 -10.21 -46.68
C ASP A 658 -5.98 -11.66 -46.52
N PRO A 659 -5.21 -12.68 -46.95
CA PRO A 659 -5.64 -14.07 -46.88
C PRO A 659 -5.94 -14.53 -45.45
N THR A 660 -5.10 -14.15 -44.47
CA THR A 660 -5.26 -14.54 -43.08
C THR A 660 -6.49 -13.89 -42.46
N VAL A 661 -6.69 -12.59 -42.67
CA VAL A 661 -7.87 -11.86 -42.16
C VAL A 661 -9.14 -12.37 -42.85
N ARG A 662 -9.13 -12.60 -44.16
CA ARG A 662 -10.28 -13.10 -44.90
C ARG A 662 -10.70 -14.48 -44.41
N ASP A 663 -9.75 -15.40 -44.26
CA ASP A 663 -10.05 -16.79 -43.92
C ASP A 663 -10.48 -16.93 -42.45
N LEU A 664 -9.81 -16.23 -41.53
CA LEU A 664 -10.15 -16.23 -40.11
C LEU A 664 -11.35 -15.34 -39.77
N GLY A 665 -11.61 -14.31 -40.57
CA GLY A 665 -12.51 -13.20 -40.29
C GLY A 665 -13.83 -13.21 -41.07
N LYS A 666 -14.06 -14.21 -41.93
CA LYS A 666 -15.22 -14.28 -42.85
C LYS A 666 -16.58 -13.96 -42.20
N ASP A 667 -16.80 -14.41 -40.97
CA ASP A 667 -18.09 -14.25 -40.26
C ASP A 667 -18.32 -12.82 -39.74
N LEU A 668 -17.29 -11.98 -39.73
CA LEU A 668 -17.35 -10.57 -39.29
C LEU A 668 -17.30 -9.57 -40.44
N GLN A 669 -17.05 -10.01 -41.67
CA GLN A 669 -16.86 -9.11 -42.81
C GLN A 669 -18.01 -8.10 -42.95
N LEU A 670 -19.27 -8.53 -42.81
CA LEU A 670 -20.43 -7.64 -42.93
C LEU A 670 -20.49 -6.59 -41.82
N ILE A 671 -20.14 -6.97 -40.58
CA ILE A 671 -20.17 -6.09 -39.40
C ILE A 671 -19.02 -5.08 -39.43
N GLU A 672 -17.86 -5.50 -39.93
CA GLU A 672 -16.63 -4.69 -39.96
C GLU A 672 -16.53 -3.79 -41.18
N SER A 673 -17.28 -4.08 -42.25
CA SER A 673 -17.22 -3.33 -43.52
C SER A 673 -17.95 -1.98 -43.51
N GLU A 674 -18.77 -1.71 -42.49
CA GLU A 674 -19.58 -0.49 -42.40
C GLU A 674 -19.53 0.09 -40.98
N TYR A 675 -19.50 1.43 -40.89
CA TYR A 675 -19.70 2.12 -39.63
C TYR A 675 -21.19 2.36 -39.41
N ARG A 676 -21.76 1.75 -38.36
CA ARG A 676 -23.16 1.94 -37.96
C ARG A 676 -23.21 2.59 -36.57
N PRO A 677 -23.47 3.90 -36.45
CA PRO A 677 -23.51 4.55 -35.14
C PRO A 677 -24.60 3.95 -34.25
N GLY A 678 -24.27 3.65 -32.99
CA GLY A 678 -25.23 3.13 -32.00
C GLY A 678 -25.56 1.63 -32.06
N GLY A 679 -24.83 0.84 -32.85
CA GLY A 679 -25.17 -0.56 -33.15
C GLY A 679 -24.83 -1.62 -32.09
N GLY A 680 -24.05 -1.30 -31.06
CA GLY A 680 -23.74 -2.24 -29.96
C GLY A 680 -22.91 -3.47 -30.38
N ASN A 681 -22.48 -3.55 -31.65
CA ASN A 681 -21.73 -4.68 -32.20
C ASN A 681 -20.22 -4.56 -31.93
N PHE A 682 -19.77 -3.42 -31.41
CA PHE A 682 -18.37 -3.12 -31.10
C PHE A 682 -17.45 -3.33 -32.31
N SER A 683 -17.88 -3.05 -33.54
CA SER A 683 -17.02 -3.13 -34.74
C SER A 683 -15.72 -2.33 -34.55
N PHE A 684 -14.69 -2.59 -35.33
CA PHE A 684 -13.43 -1.86 -35.31
C PHE A 684 -13.66 -0.34 -35.36
N ALA A 685 -14.53 0.10 -36.27
CA ALA A 685 -14.92 1.50 -36.39
C ALA A 685 -15.66 2.04 -35.15
N GLU A 686 -16.53 1.25 -34.52
CA GLU A 686 -17.18 1.66 -33.25
C GLU A 686 -16.18 1.76 -32.10
N VAL A 687 -15.19 0.86 -32.03
CA VAL A 687 -14.14 0.90 -31.00
C VAL A 687 -13.31 2.17 -31.15
N ILE A 688 -12.89 2.50 -32.37
CA ILE A 688 -12.21 3.77 -32.68
C ILE A 688 -13.07 4.96 -32.28
N SER A 689 -14.33 4.98 -32.69
CA SER A 689 -15.24 6.10 -32.39
C SER A 689 -15.42 6.33 -30.88
N LYS A 690 -15.41 5.26 -30.07
CA LYS A 690 -15.53 5.34 -28.60
C LYS A 690 -14.20 5.63 -27.91
N ASN A 691 -13.08 5.51 -28.61
CA ASN A 691 -11.73 5.62 -28.06
C ASN A 691 -10.84 6.51 -28.95
N PRO A 692 -11.19 7.79 -29.14
CA PRO A 692 -10.46 8.66 -30.06
C PRO A 692 -9.02 8.93 -29.59
N HIS A 693 -8.18 9.32 -30.55
CA HIS A 693 -6.78 9.69 -30.39
C HIS A 693 -5.86 8.56 -29.92
N THR A 694 -6.15 7.30 -30.29
CA THR A 694 -5.34 6.13 -29.90
C THR A 694 -3.86 6.32 -30.23
N LEU A 695 -3.50 6.78 -31.45
CA LEU A 695 -2.10 7.00 -31.82
C LEU A 695 -1.39 7.99 -30.90
N ARG A 696 -2.06 9.11 -30.58
CA ARG A 696 -1.52 10.13 -29.68
C ARG A 696 -1.29 9.54 -28.28
N ARG A 697 -2.25 8.79 -27.74
CA ARG A 697 -2.12 8.14 -26.42
C ARG A 697 -0.95 7.15 -26.39
N CYS A 698 -0.73 6.40 -27.47
CA CYS A 698 0.42 5.51 -27.58
C CYS A 698 1.74 6.30 -27.60
N ARG A 699 1.80 7.43 -28.33
CA ARG A 699 2.98 8.32 -28.34
C ARG A 699 3.24 8.95 -26.98
N ASP A 700 2.21 9.46 -26.33
CA ASP A 700 2.31 10.08 -25.00
C ASP A 700 2.78 9.03 -23.99
N PHE A 701 2.27 7.80 -24.05
CA PHE A 701 2.76 6.70 -23.20
C PHE A 701 4.25 6.38 -23.43
N VAL A 702 4.71 6.30 -24.68
CA VAL A 702 6.13 6.13 -25.00
C VAL A 702 6.96 7.30 -24.48
N SER A 703 6.48 8.55 -24.67
CA SER A 703 7.13 9.75 -24.15
C SER A 703 7.28 9.69 -22.63
N GLY A 704 6.22 9.30 -21.91
CA GLY A 704 6.23 9.18 -20.46
C GLY A 704 7.26 8.16 -19.97
N MET A 705 7.38 7.03 -20.67
CA MET A 705 8.39 5.99 -20.34
C MET A 705 9.82 6.46 -20.63
N VAL A 706 10.04 7.16 -21.75
CA VAL A 706 11.35 7.75 -22.09
C VAL A 706 11.72 8.86 -21.11
N ARG A 707 10.76 9.73 -20.75
CA ARG A 707 10.95 10.80 -19.77
C ARG A 707 11.27 10.22 -18.40
N LEU A 708 10.58 9.17 -17.97
CA LEU A 708 10.87 8.49 -16.71
C LEU A 708 12.28 7.92 -16.70
N ARG A 709 12.67 7.19 -17.77
CA ARG A 709 14.03 6.69 -17.93
C ARG A 709 15.05 7.82 -17.81
N ARG A 710 14.86 8.88 -18.58
CA ARG A 710 15.75 10.04 -18.61
C ARG A 710 15.83 10.72 -17.24
N ALA A 711 14.71 10.84 -16.54
CA ALA A 711 14.67 11.41 -15.20
C ALA A 711 15.52 10.58 -14.23
N ILE A 712 15.42 9.25 -14.30
CA ILE A 712 16.23 8.32 -13.50
C ILE A 712 17.71 8.42 -13.89
N ASP A 713 18.04 8.22 -15.16
CA ASP A 713 19.42 8.14 -15.68
C ASP A 713 20.18 9.48 -15.50
N GLU A 714 19.52 10.60 -15.77
CA GLU A 714 20.10 11.95 -15.64
C GLU A 714 19.90 12.57 -14.25
N ARG A 715 19.37 11.81 -13.28
CA ARG A 715 19.12 12.25 -11.90
C ARG A 715 18.37 13.59 -11.82
N LYS A 716 17.27 13.71 -12.58
CA LYS A 716 16.42 14.91 -12.60
C LYS A 716 15.67 15.10 -11.29
N ALA A 717 15.15 16.32 -11.09
CA ALA A 717 14.32 16.67 -9.95
C ALA A 717 13.02 15.82 -9.91
N PRO A 718 12.44 15.58 -8.72
CA PRO A 718 11.29 14.70 -8.56
C PRO A 718 10.01 15.20 -9.25
N ASP A 719 9.90 16.51 -9.48
CA ASP A 719 8.72 17.13 -10.12
C ASP A 719 8.43 16.57 -11.52
N GLU A 720 9.45 16.03 -12.21
CA GLU A 720 9.30 15.30 -13.48
C GLU A 720 8.25 14.19 -13.41
N LEU A 721 8.05 13.56 -12.24
CA LEU A 721 7.10 12.47 -12.07
C LEU A 721 5.64 12.88 -12.30
N ARG A 722 5.30 14.16 -12.09
CA ARG A 722 3.95 14.67 -12.42
C ARG A 722 3.73 14.66 -13.93
N THR A 723 4.74 15.07 -14.69
CA THR A 723 4.68 15.08 -16.15
C THR A 723 4.73 13.66 -16.70
N VAL A 724 5.58 12.79 -16.15
CA VAL A 724 5.59 11.36 -16.47
C VAL A 724 4.19 10.77 -16.30
N PHE A 725 3.54 10.98 -15.14
CA PHE A 725 2.18 10.47 -14.92
C PHE A 725 1.19 11.04 -15.95
N GLY A 726 1.23 12.35 -16.21
CA GLY A 726 0.38 12.99 -17.21
C GLY A 726 0.54 12.43 -18.63
N GLU A 727 1.77 12.06 -19.01
CA GLU A 727 2.07 11.45 -20.31
C GLU A 727 1.62 9.97 -20.36
N LEU A 728 1.73 9.23 -19.24
CA LEU A 728 1.30 7.82 -19.16
C LEU A 728 -0.22 7.65 -19.09
N GLU A 729 -0.95 8.55 -18.41
CA GLU A 729 -2.36 8.35 -18.10
C GLU A 729 -3.29 8.31 -19.32
N GLY A 730 -2.83 8.77 -20.49
CA GLY A 730 -3.59 8.69 -21.75
C GLY A 730 -4.04 7.26 -22.09
N MET A 731 -3.19 6.27 -21.78
CA MET A 731 -3.48 4.84 -21.94
C MET A 731 -4.33 4.25 -20.80
N TRP A 732 -4.66 5.04 -19.77
CA TRP A 732 -5.43 4.63 -18.61
C TRP A 732 -6.77 5.34 -18.50
N THR A 733 -7.18 6.14 -19.48
CA THR A 733 -8.44 6.91 -19.37
C THR A 733 -9.70 6.15 -19.79
N THR A 734 -9.57 5.03 -20.52
CA THR A 734 -10.69 4.18 -20.92
C THR A 734 -10.36 2.72 -20.64
N GLY A 735 -11.39 1.91 -20.38
CA GLY A 735 -11.20 0.48 -20.12
C GLY A 735 -10.51 -0.25 -21.29
N PHE A 736 -10.76 0.16 -22.54
CA PHE A 736 -10.10 -0.41 -23.72
C PHE A 736 -8.60 -0.13 -23.74
N HIS A 737 -8.19 1.14 -23.58
CA HIS A 737 -6.76 1.47 -23.55
C HIS A 737 -6.06 0.85 -22.34
N LEU A 738 -6.74 0.74 -21.20
CA LEU A 738 -6.20 0.08 -20.02
C LEU A 738 -5.95 -1.41 -20.28
N ARG A 739 -6.90 -2.11 -20.92
CA ARG A 739 -6.73 -3.51 -21.35
C ARG A 739 -5.52 -3.64 -22.29
N ALA A 740 -5.38 -2.73 -23.25
CA ALA A 740 -4.25 -2.69 -24.18
C ALA A 740 -2.93 -2.41 -23.47
N ALA A 741 -2.90 -1.50 -22.49
CA ALA A 741 -1.74 -1.19 -21.68
C ALA A 741 -1.28 -2.41 -20.87
N GLY A 742 -2.19 -3.11 -20.20
CA GLY A 742 -1.86 -4.35 -19.49
C GLY A 742 -1.32 -5.44 -20.42
N SER A 743 -1.89 -5.59 -21.62
CA SER A 743 -1.38 -6.53 -22.63
C SER A 743 0.02 -6.15 -23.11
N LEU A 744 0.27 -4.87 -23.38
CA LEU A 744 1.58 -4.36 -23.79
C LEU A 744 2.63 -4.57 -22.70
N LEU A 745 2.31 -4.25 -21.45
CA LEU A 745 3.21 -4.40 -20.31
C LEU A 745 3.56 -5.88 -20.05
N ALA A 746 2.57 -6.77 -20.14
CA ALA A 746 2.80 -8.21 -20.02
C ALA A 746 3.68 -8.78 -21.15
N ASP A 747 3.49 -8.32 -22.39
CA ASP A 747 4.33 -8.70 -23.54
C ASP A 747 5.78 -8.23 -23.33
N LEU A 748 5.96 -6.96 -22.91
CA LEU A 748 7.27 -6.39 -22.65
C LEU A 748 8.00 -7.05 -21.48
N ALA A 749 7.28 -7.41 -20.42
CA ALA A 749 7.86 -8.07 -19.25
C ALA A 749 8.55 -9.39 -19.62
N GLN A 750 8.06 -10.12 -20.63
CA GLN A 750 8.70 -11.35 -21.13
C GLN A 750 10.13 -11.11 -21.65
N SER A 751 10.42 -9.90 -22.12
CA SER A 751 11.75 -9.52 -22.62
C SER A 751 12.72 -9.03 -21.52
N THR A 752 12.25 -8.96 -20.27
CA THR A 752 13.08 -8.58 -19.13
C THR A 752 13.77 -9.81 -18.52
N PRO A 753 14.91 -9.66 -17.81
CA PRO A 753 15.56 -10.78 -17.13
C PRO A 753 14.65 -11.50 -16.12
N LEU A 754 13.71 -10.76 -15.51
CA LEU A 754 12.73 -11.30 -14.57
C LEU A 754 11.55 -11.99 -15.29
N GLY A 755 11.41 -11.82 -16.60
CA GLY A 755 10.31 -12.35 -17.39
C GLY A 755 8.94 -11.96 -16.82
N LEU A 756 7.98 -12.86 -16.98
CA LEU A 756 6.66 -12.72 -16.37
C LEU A 756 6.64 -13.05 -14.86
N ALA A 757 7.71 -13.62 -14.31
CA ALA A 757 7.83 -13.81 -12.86
C ALA A 757 7.93 -12.47 -12.11
N GLY A 758 8.47 -11.43 -12.77
CA GLY A 758 8.52 -10.07 -12.24
C GLY A 758 7.17 -9.35 -12.18
N VAL A 759 6.10 -9.91 -12.75
CA VAL A 759 4.79 -9.26 -12.81
C VAL A 759 3.75 -10.11 -12.11
N GLU A 760 3.21 -9.61 -11.00
CA GLU A 760 2.11 -10.24 -10.28
C GLU A 760 0.82 -10.07 -11.08
N ARG A 761 0.16 -11.19 -11.37
CA ARG A 761 -0.98 -11.29 -12.29
C ARG A 761 -1.99 -12.27 -11.70
N THR A 762 -3.19 -11.80 -11.39
CA THR A 762 -4.21 -12.59 -10.70
C THR A 762 -5.61 -12.33 -11.25
N LEU A 763 -6.40 -13.40 -11.33
CA LEU A 763 -7.84 -13.35 -11.55
C LEU A 763 -8.50 -13.96 -10.31
N THR A 764 -9.27 -13.15 -9.60
CA THR A 764 -10.07 -13.59 -8.46
C THR A 764 -11.54 -13.62 -8.85
N VAL A 765 -12.19 -14.74 -8.57
CA VAL A 765 -13.64 -14.90 -8.72
C VAL A 765 -14.22 -15.26 -7.37
N ARG A 766 -15.17 -14.45 -6.90
CA ARG A 766 -15.84 -14.65 -5.61
C ARG A 766 -17.34 -14.70 -5.80
N VAL A 767 -17.97 -15.74 -5.27
CA VAL A 767 -19.42 -15.77 -5.07
C VAL A 767 -19.73 -14.95 -3.82
N ALA A 768 -20.54 -13.88 -3.94
CA ALA A 768 -20.70 -12.87 -2.89
C ALA A 768 -21.28 -13.41 -1.58
N ASP A 769 -22.05 -14.50 -1.64
CA ASP A 769 -22.64 -15.18 -0.49
C ASP A 769 -21.80 -16.39 -0.01
N SER A 770 -20.70 -16.68 -0.70
CA SER A 770 -19.78 -17.77 -0.34
C SER A 770 -18.66 -17.24 0.56
N GLU A 771 -18.25 -18.08 1.51
CA GLU A 771 -17.05 -17.87 2.29
C GLU A 771 -15.79 -18.25 1.52
N GLU A 772 -15.90 -18.63 0.26
CA GLU A 772 -14.80 -19.14 -0.55
C GLU A 772 -14.64 -18.28 -1.79
N GLN A 773 -13.40 -17.99 -2.14
CA GLN A 773 -13.03 -17.38 -3.39
C GLN A 773 -12.06 -18.27 -4.15
N LEU A 774 -12.17 -18.25 -5.48
CA LEU A 774 -11.25 -18.91 -6.36
C LEU A 774 -10.27 -17.89 -6.92
N VAL A 775 -8.99 -18.18 -6.71
CA VAL A 775 -7.89 -17.36 -7.18
C VAL A 775 -7.16 -18.16 -8.23
N PHE A 776 -7.02 -17.54 -9.40
CA PHE A 776 -6.32 -18.05 -10.55
C PHE A 776 -5.07 -17.22 -10.80
N SER A 777 -3.92 -17.88 -10.87
CA SER A 777 -2.65 -17.24 -11.24
C SER A 777 -1.76 -18.23 -11.99
N THR A 778 -1.00 -17.71 -12.95
CA THR A 778 0.09 -18.45 -13.59
C THR A 778 1.41 -17.90 -13.08
N THR A 779 2.10 -18.72 -12.28
CA THR A 779 3.53 -18.48 -12.03
C THR A 779 4.24 -18.90 -13.32
N ARG A 780 5.06 -18.03 -13.90
CA ARG A 780 5.92 -18.39 -15.04
C ARG A 780 7.36 -18.22 -14.59
N GLY A 781 7.95 -19.26 -14.02
CA GLY A 781 9.38 -19.31 -13.73
C GLY A 781 10.20 -19.23 -15.03
N THR A 782 11.37 -18.61 -14.97
CA THR A 782 12.31 -18.55 -16.09
C THR A 782 12.87 -19.94 -16.38
N GLY A 783 12.20 -20.69 -17.25
CA GLY A 783 12.78 -21.87 -17.89
C GLY A 783 13.80 -21.43 -18.94
N SER A 784 15.00 -21.01 -18.53
CA SER A 784 16.14 -21.00 -19.44
C SER A 784 16.80 -22.38 -19.43
N THR A 785 16.43 -23.23 -20.37
CA THR A 785 17.38 -24.21 -20.90
C THR A 785 18.22 -23.47 -21.94
N GLY A 786 19.49 -23.24 -21.62
CA GLY A 786 20.45 -22.78 -22.63
C GLY A 786 20.71 -23.88 -23.66
N ALA A 787 20.85 -23.49 -24.92
CA ALA A 787 21.95 -23.90 -25.80
C ALA A 787 21.72 -23.38 -27.24
N ALA A 788 22.39 -22.27 -27.59
CA ALA A 788 23.32 -22.11 -28.73
C ALA A 788 23.72 -20.63 -28.82
#